data_AF-A0A6A6NRK1-F1
#
_entry.id   AF-A0A6A6NRK1-F1
#
_cell.length_a   1.000
_cell.length_b   1.000
_cell.length_c   1.000
_cell.angle_alpha   90.00
_cell.angle_beta   90.00
_cell.angle_gamma   90.00
#
_symmetry.space_group_name_H-M   'P 1'
#
loop_
_entity.id
_entity.type
_entity.pdbx_description
1 polymer ?
#
loop_
_entity_poly.entity_id
_entity_poly.type
_entity_poly.pdbx_seq_one_letter_code
_entity_poly.pdbx_strand_id
1 'polypeptide(L)'
;MDTSYRAYQPLATDRDDGESLIDATAPLSIGGIEPVMGSPRYQGGDNGNGDVESAGTDDLQIVVTTTNRGLDVVQAKKDVYDSIYDGMTNKLMSLSEDADMMIRGLAKEADKGFQRTYIRGQQARQVYEGAPVLKVGLSYLPGADKPEVNRLEQTNMIAKGLPDQRDAKWRVDTAASLLYDFRVTRDLSVELIDHTAQMAEKALLRSRNRRSLYSYNAPPETQGVVVRDRMYDAVTIDSEEVKIVNDLGNHRGEFDVESTLIEVDAPSLMNLIVQYRTLIRRGGPVNNFEETKSILETMIEDVRRLCHRSPILFRMSTRTKIITSKNTRYGFNQGRKFQTLTTSRGIQELISFSASYYNALDPERGGGAVMAQKYIRPRFLQMVVLLLSLLNDNDLIEIRDFIEATYKFKADRKNLELLFFKVIPLMSINSKVFLSSMVPAFEGWAPKEPESDEQAHYWDTFLRQILPLGYILPGTVSSLGRDPLSWVYKWPEEGFKSSAVFANLQYSGHSLNAFNDIPPLEELSPAEDDTTELTVVMTNDERYTIRASDYEAIICLTPGTHSVQEAHTGGRHYDLVIREEHLNRQTKDAFRTVNGVIKQVNYQLTGGPRRSGTVRSRFSIRRKPTSDLVMLAEVKLSGRLTKHTALLNNYPLAVAYKLEGRKIEHRDAIGIMAQDNREINEVVRYYESRLQDQSNTNIAQQVGLDFESLRRLEEQFSYAHALIQQAEDVRHGVEEDPISLSEPIAKVIQPSGGDSLNAAVWYPYRAWSTSMHGGSLAMEAQRSTITNVVWRREDIVEVSLEGSSGKYFVNPLEPVDNARREDEVREGDIVVLAGKYLIVAEPSEDELSDSLIMTNYLRITGIEELVQSARGRNRAGGRGANRTGTQAVQITFV
;
A
#
# COMPACT_ATOMS: atom_id res chain seq x y z
N MET A 1 -37.19 36.25 38.78
CA MET A 1 -36.81 37.38 39.65
C MET A 1 -35.67 38.09 38.92
N ASP A 2 -35.95 38.81 37.84
CA ASP A 2 -36.45 40.21 37.80
C ASP A 2 -35.49 41.17 38.53
N THR A 3 -34.98 42.28 38.00
CA THR A 3 -35.26 43.06 36.77
C THR A 3 -34.25 44.24 36.69
N SER A 4 -33.63 44.43 35.52
CA SER A 4 -33.47 45.66 34.70
C SER A 4 -33.30 47.08 35.29
N TYR A 5 -32.49 47.97 34.64
CA TYR A 5 -32.95 49.10 33.78
C TYR A 5 -31.84 50.10 33.30
N ARG A 6 -31.87 50.43 31.97
CA ARG A 6 -31.59 51.69 31.18
C ARG A 6 -30.44 52.65 31.55
N ALA A 7 -29.91 53.55 30.70
CA ALA A 7 -29.80 53.89 29.25
C ALA A 7 -29.16 55.32 29.18
N TYR A 8 -28.60 55.74 28.02
CA TYR A 8 -28.55 57.10 27.42
C TYR A 8 -27.20 57.47 26.73
N GLN A 9 -27.27 57.67 25.41
CA GLN A 9 -26.53 58.63 24.55
C GLN A 9 -27.38 59.95 24.46
N PRO A 10 -27.03 61.09 23.79
CA PRO A 10 -26.25 61.25 22.52
C PRO A 10 -25.55 62.63 22.26
N LEU A 11 -25.12 62.83 21.00
CA LEU A 11 -25.15 64.05 20.13
C LEU A 11 -23.85 64.78 19.71
N ALA A 12 -23.92 65.24 18.46
CA ALA A 12 -22.92 65.75 17.52
C ALA A 12 -23.17 67.23 17.13
N THR A 13 -22.25 67.84 16.36
CA THR A 13 -22.43 68.90 15.32
C THR A 13 -21.05 69.28 14.73
N ASP A 14 -20.83 69.98 13.61
CA ASP A 14 -21.36 70.04 12.22
C ASP A 14 -20.59 71.19 11.49
N ARG A 15 -20.62 71.25 10.14
CA ARG A 15 -20.31 72.38 9.19
C ARG A 15 -18.87 72.72 8.74
N ASP A 16 -18.64 73.30 7.55
CA ASP A 16 -19.22 73.27 6.19
C ASP A 16 -18.33 74.16 5.26
N ASP A 17 -18.58 74.07 3.94
CA ASP A 17 -18.38 75.04 2.82
C ASP A 17 -17.04 75.25 2.07
N GLY A 18 -17.10 75.01 0.74
CA GLY A 18 -16.85 76.07 -0.26
C GLY A 18 -15.92 75.83 -1.49
N GLU A 19 -16.50 75.42 -2.64
CA GLU A 19 -16.36 75.95 -4.04
C GLU A 19 -14.97 76.35 -4.64
N SER A 20 -14.59 76.21 -5.94
CA SER A 20 -15.24 75.85 -7.22
C SER A 20 -14.20 75.86 -8.41
N LEU A 21 -14.57 75.22 -9.56
CA LEU A 21 -14.39 75.68 -10.98
C LEU A 21 -12.92 75.78 -11.57
N ILE A 22 -12.51 75.43 -12.81
CA ILE A 22 -13.10 75.34 -14.19
C ILE A 22 -12.19 74.48 -15.13
N ASP A 23 -12.83 73.72 -16.05
CA ASP A 23 -12.56 73.36 -17.47
C ASP A 23 -11.21 72.93 -18.09
N ALA A 24 -11.36 71.93 -18.99
CA ALA A 24 -11.07 71.97 -20.44
C ALA A 24 -10.20 70.80 -21.01
N THR A 25 -10.90 69.78 -21.51
CA THR A 25 -10.81 69.19 -22.87
C THR A 25 -9.47 68.65 -23.44
N ALA A 26 -9.38 67.31 -23.55
CA ALA A 26 -9.39 66.48 -24.78
C ALA A 26 -8.32 66.69 -25.90
N PRO A 27 -8.13 65.76 -26.87
CA PRO A 27 -8.17 64.28 -26.87
C PRO A 27 -7.07 63.63 -27.77
N LEU A 28 -7.23 62.32 -28.08
CA LEU A 28 -6.72 61.56 -29.26
C LEU A 28 -5.24 61.08 -29.17
N SER A 29 -4.82 59.91 -29.67
CA SER A 29 -5.47 58.85 -30.46
C SER A 29 -4.46 57.72 -30.74
N ILE A 30 -4.95 56.47 -30.71
CA ILE A 30 -4.64 55.33 -31.60
C ILE A 30 -3.19 54.82 -31.72
N GLY A 31 -3.05 53.52 -31.41
CA GLY A 31 -2.64 52.55 -32.43
C GLY A 31 -1.33 51.79 -32.21
N GLY A 32 -1.47 50.54 -31.76
CA GLY A 32 -1.24 49.41 -32.67
C GLY A 32 0.08 48.63 -32.60
N ILE A 33 -0.06 47.40 -32.08
CA ILE A 33 0.44 46.12 -32.65
C ILE A 33 1.96 45.95 -32.79
N GLU A 34 2.52 45.19 -31.84
CA GLU A 34 3.36 43.97 -31.96
C GLU A 34 3.92 43.54 -33.34
N PRO A 35 4.86 42.56 -33.42
CA PRO A 35 5.86 42.07 -32.46
C PRO A 35 7.24 41.92 -33.15
N VAL A 36 8.25 41.37 -32.46
CA VAL A 36 9.06 40.22 -32.95
C VAL A 36 10.19 39.90 -31.96
N MET A 37 10.30 38.59 -31.74
CA MET A 37 11.28 37.87 -30.93
C MET A 37 12.74 38.24 -31.20
N GLY A 38 13.57 38.06 -30.16
CA GLY A 38 15.01 37.89 -30.34
C GLY A 38 15.82 38.09 -29.06
N SER A 39 15.90 37.06 -28.22
CA SER A 39 16.94 36.90 -27.18
C SER A 39 18.35 36.91 -27.81
N PRO A 40 19.46 36.75 -27.06
CA PRO A 40 19.74 37.10 -25.66
C PRO A 40 21.07 37.88 -25.55
N ARG A 41 21.39 38.40 -24.35
CA ARG A 41 22.65 38.18 -23.62
C ARG A 41 23.15 39.42 -22.86
N TYR A 42 23.41 39.11 -21.60
CA TYR A 42 24.55 39.53 -20.78
C TYR A 42 24.54 40.90 -20.12
N GLN A 43 24.62 40.76 -18.78
CA GLN A 43 25.35 41.61 -17.82
C GLN A 43 24.85 43.06 -17.70
N GLY A 44 24.47 43.52 -16.53
CA GLY A 44 24.71 43.03 -15.20
C GLY A 44 24.81 44.25 -14.29
N GLY A 45 24.23 44.16 -13.10
CA GLY A 45 24.37 45.15 -12.04
C GLY A 45 23.71 46.50 -12.37
N ASP A 46 23.38 47.34 -11.41
CA ASP A 46 23.46 47.24 -9.97
C ASP A 46 22.71 48.49 -9.48
N ASN A 47 22.08 48.38 -8.32
CA ASN A 47 21.77 49.46 -7.37
C ASN A 47 20.75 50.56 -7.69
N GLY A 48 19.91 50.80 -6.68
CA GLY A 48 19.33 52.10 -6.36
C GLY A 48 17.82 52.04 -6.12
N ASN A 49 17.35 51.59 -4.95
CA ASN A 49 16.94 52.42 -3.80
C ASN A 49 15.90 53.52 -4.09
N GLY A 50 14.81 53.50 -3.33
CA GLY A 50 13.76 54.52 -3.22
C GLY A 50 12.38 53.86 -3.35
N ASP A 51 11.81 53.27 -2.31
CA ASP A 51 11.06 53.90 -1.20
C ASP A 51 9.98 54.89 -1.64
N VAL A 52 8.86 54.87 -0.89
CA VAL A 52 7.61 55.67 -0.98
C VAL A 52 6.48 54.89 -1.72
N GLU A 53 5.70 54.03 -1.04
CA GLU A 53 4.60 54.33 -0.10
C GLU A 53 3.77 55.54 -0.59
N SER A 54 2.47 55.51 -0.87
CA SER A 54 1.39 54.84 -0.17
C SER A 54 0.08 55.22 -0.90
N ALA A 55 -0.88 54.29 -0.83
CA ALA A 55 -2.33 54.49 -0.66
C ALA A 55 -3.11 55.49 -1.55
N GLY A 56 -4.36 55.21 -1.94
CA GLY A 56 -5.31 54.27 -1.38
C GLY A 56 -6.35 53.88 -2.43
N THR A 57 -6.84 52.65 -2.36
CA THR A 57 -8.06 52.26 -1.62
C THR A 57 -9.29 52.52 -2.46
N ASP A 58 -9.87 51.43 -2.97
CA ASP A 58 -11.31 51.35 -3.08
C ASP A 58 -11.75 50.02 -2.45
N ASP A 59 -12.64 50.16 -1.47
CA ASP A 59 -13.15 49.12 -0.59
C ASP A 59 -14.09 48.16 -1.33
N LEU A 60 -13.83 46.87 -1.22
CA LEU A 60 -14.86 45.84 -1.38
C LEU A 60 -14.78 44.86 -0.21
N GLN A 61 -15.71 45.04 0.72
CA GLN A 61 -16.07 44.08 1.76
C GLN A 61 -16.42 42.74 1.13
N ILE A 62 -15.65 41.68 1.42
CA ILE A 62 -16.07 40.30 1.15
C ILE A 62 -16.30 39.59 2.48
N VAL A 63 -17.56 39.27 2.68
CA VAL A 63 -18.13 38.48 3.76
C VAL A 63 -17.48 37.10 3.82
N VAL A 64 -16.96 36.74 5.00
CA VAL A 64 -16.43 35.41 5.34
C VAL A 64 -17.55 34.37 5.23
N THR A 65 -17.46 33.50 4.21
CA THR A 65 -18.24 32.27 4.10
C THR A 65 -17.29 31.08 4.18
N THR A 66 -17.18 30.52 5.37
CA THR A 66 -16.22 29.47 5.75
C THR A 66 -16.67 28.04 5.39
N THR A 67 -17.77 27.85 4.65
CA THR A 67 -18.41 26.53 4.46
C THR A 67 -18.01 25.79 3.18
N ASN A 68 -17.29 26.40 2.22
CA ASN A 68 -17.03 25.78 0.91
C ASN A 68 -15.58 25.29 0.67
N ARG A 69 -14.63 25.59 1.57
CA ARG A 69 -13.20 25.25 1.35
C ARG A 69 -12.90 23.74 1.38
N GLY A 70 -13.70 22.92 2.05
CA GLY A 70 -13.51 21.47 2.10
C GLY A 70 -13.79 20.80 0.76
N LEU A 71 -14.89 21.16 0.12
CA LEU A 71 -15.32 20.64 -1.19
C LEU A 71 -14.38 21.07 -2.32
N ASP A 72 -13.90 22.31 -2.31
CA ASP A 72 -12.99 22.82 -3.36
C ASP A 72 -11.61 22.16 -3.33
N VAL A 73 -11.08 21.85 -2.14
CA VAL A 73 -9.80 21.13 -1.98
C VAL A 73 -9.96 19.65 -2.33
N VAL A 74 -11.12 19.05 -2.04
CA VAL A 74 -11.45 17.67 -2.42
C VAL A 74 -11.66 17.55 -3.93
N GLN A 75 -12.32 18.52 -4.57
CA GLN A 75 -12.49 18.57 -6.02
C GLN A 75 -11.16 18.80 -6.74
N ALA A 76 -10.30 19.69 -6.25
CA ALA A 76 -8.95 19.88 -6.81
C ALA A 76 -8.05 18.64 -6.64
N LYS A 77 -8.17 17.92 -5.52
CA LYS A 77 -7.49 16.62 -5.31
C LYS A 77 -7.99 15.56 -6.29
N LYS A 78 -9.30 15.53 -6.53
CA LYS A 78 -9.96 14.65 -7.48
C LYS A 78 -9.58 14.98 -8.92
N ASP A 79 -9.53 16.24 -9.33
CA ASP A 79 -9.16 16.62 -10.70
C ASP A 79 -7.68 16.30 -11.01
N VAL A 80 -6.79 16.39 -10.02
CA VAL A 80 -5.38 15.97 -10.15
C VAL A 80 -5.27 14.44 -10.15
N TYR A 81 -6.03 13.75 -9.29
CA TYR A 81 -6.12 12.29 -9.24
C TYR A 81 -6.65 11.74 -10.56
N ASP A 82 -7.78 12.25 -11.03
CA ASP A 82 -8.43 11.89 -12.28
C ASP A 82 -7.54 12.25 -13.47
N SER A 83 -6.88 13.41 -13.53
CA SER A 83 -5.95 13.75 -14.64
C SER A 83 -4.73 12.81 -14.73
N ILE A 84 -4.14 12.45 -13.59
CA ILE A 84 -2.96 11.56 -13.53
C ILE A 84 -3.36 10.10 -13.77
N TYR A 85 -4.50 9.68 -13.20
CA TYR A 85 -5.06 8.35 -13.35
C TYR A 85 -5.64 8.15 -14.75
N ASP A 86 -6.31 9.14 -15.34
CA ASP A 86 -6.74 9.19 -16.74
C ASP A 86 -5.56 9.15 -17.69
N GLY A 87 -4.46 9.85 -17.38
CA GLY A 87 -3.23 9.79 -18.16
C GLY A 87 -2.63 8.38 -18.22
N MET A 88 -2.72 7.62 -17.12
CA MET A 88 -2.23 6.25 -17.01
C MET A 88 -3.22 5.20 -17.54
N THR A 89 -4.52 5.36 -17.27
CA THR A 89 -5.58 4.42 -17.67
C THR A 89 -6.02 4.64 -19.11
N ASN A 90 -6.24 5.87 -19.59
CA ASN A 90 -6.67 6.11 -20.97
C ASN A 90 -5.59 5.76 -22.00
N LYS A 91 -4.30 5.79 -21.63
CA LYS A 91 -3.20 5.25 -22.47
C LYS A 91 -3.19 3.71 -22.51
N LEU A 92 -3.68 3.04 -21.47
CA LEU A 92 -3.77 1.57 -21.39
C LEU A 92 -5.12 1.01 -21.88
N MET A 93 -6.17 1.84 -21.89
CA MET A 93 -7.54 1.51 -22.30
C MET A 93 -7.82 1.80 -23.78
N SER A 94 -6.92 2.49 -24.49
CA SER A 94 -6.98 2.62 -25.96
C SER A 94 -6.66 1.32 -26.72
N LEU A 95 -6.52 0.19 -26.00
CA LEU A 95 -6.12 -1.13 -26.49
C LEU A 95 -7.29 -2.11 -26.73
N SER A 96 -8.53 -1.66 -26.91
CA SER A 96 -9.66 -2.56 -27.24
C SER A 96 -10.60 -1.96 -28.29
N GLU A 97 -11.13 -2.65 -29.30
CA GLU A 97 -10.81 -3.85 -30.08
C GLU A 97 -11.84 -3.83 -31.24
N ASP A 98 -11.49 -4.33 -32.44
CA ASP A 98 -12.41 -4.46 -33.59
C ASP A 98 -13.48 -5.55 -33.29
N ALA A 99 -14.76 -5.24 -33.58
CA ALA A 99 -15.93 -6.07 -33.27
C ALA A 99 -15.86 -7.51 -33.83
N ASP A 100 -15.14 -7.74 -34.93
CA ASP A 100 -14.98 -9.06 -35.54
C ASP A 100 -14.05 -10.01 -34.76
N MET A 101 -13.17 -9.47 -33.89
CA MET A 101 -12.31 -10.27 -33.02
C MET A 101 -13.02 -10.71 -31.74
N MET A 102 -13.97 -9.92 -31.22
CA MET A 102 -14.75 -10.28 -30.03
C MET A 102 -15.65 -11.49 -30.30
N ILE A 103 -16.25 -11.57 -31.49
CA ILE A 103 -17.10 -12.69 -31.91
C ILE A 103 -16.31 -14.01 -32.02
N ARG A 104 -15.03 -13.97 -32.39
CA ARG A 104 -14.15 -15.17 -32.43
C ARG A 104 -13.60 -15.55 -31.04
N GLY A 105 -13.49 -14.60 -30.11
CA GLY A 105 -13.00 -14.82 -28.75
C GLY A 105 -14.02 -15.42 -27.78
N LEU A 106 -15.29 -15.49 -28.16
CA LEU A 106 -16.37 -16.07 -27.35
C LEU A 106 -16.40 -17.61 -27.40
N ALA A 107 -15.50 -18.26 -28.14
CA ALA A 107 -15.36 -19.72 -28.24
C ALA A 107 -14.82 -20.38 -26.95
N LYS A 108 -15.65 -21.15 -26.20
CA LYS A 108 -15.16 -22.05 -25.15
C LYS A 108 -14.53 -23.26 -25.83
N GLU A 109 -13.23 -23.19 -25.97
CA GLU A 109 -12.42 -24.37 -26.20
C GLU A 109 -11.56 -24.59 -24.94
N ALA A 110 -11.24 -25.85 -24.62
CA ALA A 110 -10.36 -26.19 -23.51
C ALA A 110 -9.13 -25.28 -23.54
N ASP A 111 -8.84 -24.52 -22.47
CA ASP A 111 -7.87 -23.39 -22.39
C ASP A 111 -6.96 -23.33 -23.63
N LYS A 112 -7.52 -22.83 -24.75
CA LYS A 112 -6.84 -22.99 -26.02
C LYS A 112 -5.72 -21.98 -26.07
N GLY A 113 -4.57 -22.43 -26.59
CA GLY A 113 -3.41 -21.58 -26.81
C GLY A 113 -3.83 -20.25 -27.42
N PHE A 114 -3.59 -19.18 -26.68
CA PHE A 114 -3.88 -17.82 -27.08
C PHE A 114 -2.56 -17.11 -27.36
N GLN A 115 -2.47 -16.46 -28.52
CA GLN A 115 -1.27 -15.79 -28.97
C GLN A 115 -1.59 -14.39 -29.50
N ARG A 116 -0.72 -13.43 -29.18
CA ARG A 116 -0.79 -12.05 -29.68
C ARG A 116 0.60 -11.53 -30.01
N THR A 117 0.72 -10.82 -31.12
CA THR A 117 1.96 -10.12 -31.48
C THR A 117 1.85 -8.64 -31.12
N TYR A 118 2.93 -8.08 -30.58
CA TYR A 118 3.06 -6.68 -30.20
C TYR A 118 4.20 -6.06 -31.00
N ILE A 119 3.97 -4.87 -31.55
CA ILE A 119 4.96 -4.05 -32.26
C ILE A 119 5.09 -2.75 -31.50
N ARG A 120 6.27 -2.46 -30.96
CA ARG A 120 6.51 -1.30 -30.09
C ARG A 120 5.50 -1.20 -28.94
N GLY A 121 5.25 -2.34 -28.30
CA GLY A 121 4.28 -2.54 -27.23
C GLY A 121 2.80 -2.46 -27.65
N GLN A 122 2.49 -2.04 -28.88
CA GLN A 122 1.11 -1.99 -29.38
C GLN A 122 0.68 -3.31 -29.99
N GLN A 123 -0.55 -3.73 -29.70
CA GLN A 123 -1.12 -4.96 -30.25
C GLN A 123 -1.25 -4.88 -31.77
N ALA A 124 -0.72 -5.89 -32.47
CA ALA A 124 -0.93 -6.06 -33.89
C ALA A 124 -2.32 -6.66 -34.19
N ARG A 125 -2.86 -6.34 -35.37
CA ARG A 125 -4.14 -6.90 -35.85
C ARG A 125 -4.11 -8.41 -36.09
N GLN A 126 -2.93 -8.97 -36.35
CA GLN A 126 -2.72 -10.39 -36.64
C GLN A 126 -1.43 -10.87 -35.98
N VAL A 127 -1.34 -12.17 -35.73
CA VAL A 127 -0.12 -12.80 -35.21
C VAL A 127 0.89 -12.93 -36.35
N TYR A 128 2.12 -12.43 -36.15
CA TYR A 128 3.19 -12.52 -37.14
C TYR A 128 4.11 -13.71 -36.82
N GLU A 129 4.12 -14.73 -37.70
CA GLU A 129 4.88 -15.97 -37.49
C GLU A 129 6.40 -15.79 -37.34
N GLY A 130 6.96 -14.72 -37.90
CA GLY A 130 8.40 -14.46 -37.81
C GLY A 130 8.84 -13.64 -36.58
N ALA A 131 7.91 -13.19 -35.73
CA ALA A 131 8.26 -12.48 -34.50
C ALA A 131 8.71 -13.48 -33.41
N PRO A 132 9.77 -13.17 -32.64
CA PRO A 132 10.25 -14.05 -31.57
C PRO A 132 9.19 -14.23 -30.47
N VAL A 133 8.99 -15.48 -30.02
CA VAL A 133 8.07 -15.81 -28.93
C VAL A 133 8.76 -15.63 -27.57
N LEU A 134 8.17 -14.84 -26.69
CA LEU A 134 8.68 -14.61 -25.33
C LEU A 134 8.33 -15.77 -24.39
N LYS A 135 9.28 -16.16 -23.55
CA LYS A 135 9.01 -16.99 -22.35
C LYS A 135 8.89 -16.09 -21.15
N VAL A 136 7.74 -16.14 -20.48
CA VAL A 136 7.41 -15.23 -19.38
C VAL A 136 7.14 -16.03 -18.12
N GLY A 137 7.86 -15.70 -17.05
CA GLY A 137 7.65 -16.23 -15.72
C GLY A 137 6.93 -15.20 -14.84
N LEU A 138 5.78 -15.56 -14.29
CA LEU A 138 5.01 -14.70 -13.39
C LEU A 138 4.95 -15.34 -11.99
N SER A 139 5.17 -14.55 -10.95
CA SER A 139 4.80 -14.92 -9.57
C SER A 139 3.68 -14.01 -9.12
N TYR A 140 2.45 -14.52 -9.07
CA TYR A 140 1.28 -13.71 -8.72
C TYR A 140 0.86 -13.94 -7.27
N LEU A 141 0.83 -12.86 -6.50
CA LEU A 141 0.41 -12.83 -5.10
C LEU A 141 -0.93 -12.06 -5.01
N PRO A 142 -2.07 -12.77 -4.93
CA PRO A 142 -3.36 -12.11 -4.77
C PRO A 142 -3.50 -11.48 -3.39
N GLY A 143 -4.18 -10.34 -3.33
CA GLY A 143 -4.25 -9.46 -2.16
C GLY A 143 -5.67 -9.10 -1.75
N ALA A 144 -6.66 -9.90 -2.17
CA ALA A 144 -8.07 -9.52 -2.15
C ALA A 144 -8.67 -9.27 -0.77
N ASP A 145 -8.26 -10.05 0.24
CA ASP A 145 -8.68 -9.91 1.63
C ASP A 145 -7.83 -10.81 2.57
N LYS A 146 -7.98 -10.62 3.89
CA LYS A 146 -7.23 -11.41 4.90
C LYS A 146 -7.48 -12.93 4.77
N PRO A 147 -8.71 -13.43 4.53
CA PRO A 147 -8.95 -14.86 4.32
C PRO A 147 -8.21 -15.46 3.12
N GLU A 148 -8.21 -14.79 1.95
CA GLU A 148 -7.49 -15.27 0.77
C GLU A 148 -5.99 -15.36 1.07
N VAL A 149 -5.43 -14.34 1.72
CA VAL A 149 -4.01 -14.30 2.12
C VAL A 149 -3.68 -15.39 3.14
N ASN A 150 -4.52 -15.61 4.15
CA ASN A 150 -4.36 -16.70 5.12
C ASN A 150 -4.37 -18.07 4.41
N ARG A 151 -5.25 -18.26 3.43
CA ARG A 151 -5.31 -19.50 2.63
C ARG A 151 -4.04 -19.69 1.80
N LEU A 152 -3.47 -18.63 1.23
CA LEU A 152 -2.19 -18.71 0.50
C LEU A 152 -1.05 -19.13 1.44
N GLU A 153 -0.96 -18.55 2.63
CA GLU A 153 0.04 -18.93 3.64
C GLU A 153 -0.13 -20.41 4.04
N GLN A 154 -1.36 -20.85 4.34
CA GLN A 154 -1.66 -22.25 4.64
C GLN A 154 -1.31 -23.19 3.49
N THR A 155 -1.61 -22.80 2.25
CA THR A 155 -1.30 -23.60 1.06
C THR A 155 0.21 -23.76 0.92
N ASN A 156 0.97 -22.67 1.09
CA ASN A 156 2.43 -22.70 1.07
C ASN A 156 3.02 -23.59 2.18
N MET A 157 2.34 -23.73 3.33
CA MET A 157 2.73 -24.65 4.40
C MET A 157 2.40 -26.12 4.10
N ILE A 158 1.23 -26.41 3.53
CA ILE A 158 0.68 -27.78 3.44
C ILE A 158 1.07 -28.47 2.13
N ALA A 159 1.19 -27.73 1.02
CA ALA A 159 1.45 -28.31 -0.29
C ALA A 159 2.27 -27.37 -1.19
N LYS A 160 3.34 -27.90 -1.79
CA LYS A 160 3.99 -27.32 -2.99
C LYS A 160 3.09 -27.52 -4.23
N GLY A 161 1.81 -27.18 -4.12
CA GLY A 161 0.86 -27.23 -5.23
C GLY A 161 1.28 -26.25 -6.31
N LEU A 162 1.04 -26.61 -7.58
CA LEU A 162 1.21 -25.68 -8.69
C LEU A 162 0.21 -24.52 -8.53
N PRO A 163 0.63 -23.26 -8.74
CA PRO A 163 -0.29 -22.13 -8.67
C PRO A 163 -1.33 -22.22 -9.80
N ASP A 164 -2.49 -21.61 -9.54
CA ASP A 164 -3.51 -21.41 -10.56
C ASP A 164 -2.91 -20.62 -11.73
N GLN A 165 -2.92 -21.22 -12.92
CA GLN A 165 -2.34 -20.63 -14.12
C GLN A 165 -3.20 -19.49 -14.69
N ARG A 166 -4.41 -19.28 -14.17
CA ARG A 166 -5.41 -18.37 -14.78
C ARG A 166 -5.71 -18.76 -16.23
N ASP A 167 -6.61 -18.04 -16.87
CA ASP A 167 -6.96 -18.31 -18.27
C ASP A 167 -5.90 -17.77 -19.25
N ALA A 168 -5.82 -18.37 -20.44
CA ALA A 168 -4.85 -18.01 -21.47
C ALA A 168 -4.88 -16.51 -21.83
N LYS A 169 -6.06 -15.89 -21.85
CA LYS A 169 -6.21 -14.44 -22.12
C LYS A 169 -5.59 -13.58 -21.02
N TRP A 170 -5.85 -13.88 -19.75
CA TRP A 170 -5.23 -13.16 -18.63
C TRP A 170 -3.72 -13.28 -18.65
N ARG A 171 -3.18 -14.45 -18.97
CA ARG A 171 -1.73 -14.66 -19.09
C ARG A 171 -1.10 -13.79 -20.17
N VAL A 172 -1.68 -13.78 -21.37
CA VAL A 172 -1.15 -12.97 -22.49
C VAL A 172 -1.31 -11.48 -22.22
N ASP A 173 -2.48 -11.03 -21.77
CA ASP A 173 -2.74 -9.60 -21.54
C ASP A 173 -1.91 -9.06 -20.37
N THR A 174 -1.68 -9.88 -19.33
CA THR A 174 -0.79 -9.53 -18.22
C THR A 174 0.68 -9.50 -18.67
N ALA A 175 1.13 -10.50 -19.42
CA ALA A 175 2.49 -10.53 -19.97
C ALA A 175 2.75 -9.35 -20.92
N ALA A 176 1.76 -8.92 -21.69
CA ALA A 176 1.86 -7.75 -22.56
C ALA A 176 2.12 -6.45 -21.79
N SER A 177 1.55 -6.32 -20.59
CA SER A 177 1.84 -5.17 -19.73
C SER A 177 3.31 -5.08 -19.31
N LEU A 178 4.05 -6.21 -19.35
CA LEU A 178 5.47 -6.25 -19.02
C LEU A 178 6.37 -5.63 -20.09
N LEU A 179 5.85 -5.43 -21.31
CA LEU A 179 6.58 -4.75 -22.39
C LEU A 179 6.86 -3.28 -22.05
N TYR A 180 6.12 -2.70 -21.11
CA TYR A 180 6.30 -1.34 -20.64
C TYR A 180 6.89 -1.30 -19.23
N ASP A 181 7.81 -0.38 -18.97
CA ASP A 181 8.28 -0.04 -17.63
C ASP A 181 7.83 1.37 -17.24
N PHE A 182 7.70 1.61 -15.94
CA PHE A 182 7.27 2.89 -15.38
C PHE A 182 8.50 3.71 -15.02
N ARG A 183 8.61 4.92 -15.58
CA ARG A 183 9.65 5.88 -15.21
C ARG A 183 9.02 7.14 -14.62
N VAL A 184 9.56 7.58 -13.50
CA VAL A 184 9.24 8.86 -12.86
C VAL A 184 10.27 9.89 -13.31
N THR A 185 9.81 10.94 -13.96
CA THR A 185 10.65 12.06 -14.41
C THR A 185 10.89 13.07 -13.29
N ARG A 186 11.80 14.04 -13.51
CA ARG A 186 12.20 15.03 -12.49
C ARG A 186 11.06 15.92 -12.01
N ASP A 187 10.06 16.15 -12.85
CA ASP A 187 8.82 16.85 -12.52
C ASP A 187 7.84 15.94 -11.75
N LEU A 188 8.20 14.70 -11.44
CA LEU A 188 7.37 13.66 -10.82
C LEU A 188 6.17 13.20 -11.68
N SER A 189 6.21 13.41 -12.99
CA SER A 189 5.26 12.77 -13.91
C SER A 189 5.68 11.33 -14.20
N VAL A 190 4.74 10.52 -14.69
CA VAL A 190 4.96 9.09 -14.98
C VAL A 190 4.97 8.90 -16.49
N GLU A 191 6.08 8.38 -17.00
CA GLU A 191 6.26 7.99 -18.39
C GLU A 191 6.30 6.46 -18.51
N LEU A 192 5.71 5.95 -19.59
CA LEU A 192 5.79 4.53 -19.95
C LEU A 192 6.88 4.34 -20.99
N ILE A 193 7.88 3.53 -20.66
CA ILE A 193 8.99 3.20 -21.56
C ILE A 193 8.73 1.84 -22.19
N ASP A 194 8.77 1.78 -23.52
CA ASP A 194 8.63 0.54 -24.26
C ASP A 194 9.97 -0.23 -24.33
N HIS A 195 9.94 -1.49 -23.91
CA HIS A 195 11.06 -2.42 -23.91
C HIS A 195 10.93 -3.55 -24.93
N THR A 196 9.93 -3.49 -25.84
CA THR A 196 9.65 -4.54 -26.81
C THR A 196 10.88 -4.96 -27.62
N ALA A 197 11.68 -4.00 -28.10
CA ALA A 197 12.87 -4.29 -28.89
C ALA A 197 13.96 -5.02 -28.09
N GLN A 198 14.17 -4.63 -26.82
CA GLN A 198 15.14 -5.28 -25.93
C GLN A 198 14.73 -6.73 -25.62
N MET A 199 13.43 -6.95 -25.40
CA MET A 199 12.88 -8.28 -25.15
C MET A 199 12.94 -9.17 -26.39
N ALA A 200 12.68 -8.61 -27.58
CA ALA A 200 12.83 -9.29 -28.86
C ALA A 200 14.27 -9.79 -29.05
N GLU A 201 15.26 -8.95 -28.79
CA GLU A 201 16.68 -9.31 -28.88
C GLU A 201 17.03 -10.48 -27.93
N LYS A 202 16.59 -10.41 -26.67
CA LYS A 202 16.83 -11.47 -25.68
C LYS A 202 16.24 -12.82 -26.11
N ALA A 203 15.01 -12.82 -26.62
CA ALA A 203 14.35 -14.04 -27.12
C ALA A 203 15.02 -14.59 -28.40
N LEU A 204 15.52 -13.71 -29.28
CA LEU A 204 16.30 -14.11 -30.45
C LEU A 204 17.65 -14.74 -30.05
N LEU A 205 18.36 -14.17 -29.07
CA LEU A 205 19.60 -14.71 -28.54
C LEU A 205 19.40 -16.11 -27.96
N ARG A 206 18.34 -16.32 -27.17
CA ARG A 206 17.97 -17.65 -26.66
C ARG A 206 17.73 -18.65 -27.80
N SER A 207 17.00 -18.23 -28.83
CA SER A 207 16.66 -19.07 -29.97
C SER A 207 17.90 -19.46 -30.80
N ARG A 208 18.87 -18.54 -30.94
CA ARG A 208 20.18 -18.81 -31.57
C ARG A 208 21.02 -19.79 -30.76
N ASN A 209 21.09 -19.60 -29.43
CA ASN A 209 21.86 -20.49 -28.55
C ASN A 209 21.33 -21.93 -28.55
N ARG A 210 20.01 -22.13 -28.65
CA ARG A 210 19.41 -23.47 -28.80
C ARG A 210 19.75 -24.13 -30.15
N ARG A 211 19.80 -23.36 -31.24
CA ARG A 211 20.17 -23.89 -32.57
C ARG A 211 21.65 -24.27 -32.67
N SER A 212 22.52 -23.56 -31.95
CA SER A 212 23.97 -23.83 -31.91
C SER A 212 24.31 -25.22 -31.31
N LEU A 213 23.52 -25.72 -30.36
CA LEU A 213 23.76 -27.02 -29.70
C LEU A 213 23.33 -28.24 -30.52
N TYR A 214 22.53 -28.07 -31.58
CA TYR A 214 21.99 -29.19 -32.39
C TYR A 214 22.36 -29.13 -33.88
N SER A 215 23.13 -28.13 -34.33
CA SER A 215 23.42 -27.94 -35.74
C SER A 215 24.85 -28.36 -36.10
N TYR A 216 25.09 -29.67 -36.19
CA TYR A 216 26.21 -30.20 -36.98
C TYR A 216 25.79 -30.75 -38.35
N ASN A 217 24.49 -30.93 -38.65
CA ASN A 217 24.03 -31.53 -39.92
C ASN A 217 22.63 -31.06 -40.38
N ALA A 218 22.43 -29.76 -40.64
CA ALA A 218 21.25 -29.30 -41.37
C ALA A 218 21.67 -28.56 -42.65
N PRO A 219 21.12 -28.91 -43.84
CA PRO A 219 21.43 -28.19 -45.08
C PRO A 219 20.89 -26.76 -45.02
N PRO A 220 21.49 -25.81 -45.75
CA PRO A 220 21.05 -24.42 -45.77
C PRO A 220 19.73 -24.35 -46.56
N GLU A 221 18.59 -24.34 -45.86
CA GLU A 221 17.33 -23.95 -46.49
C GLU A 221 17.39 -22.47 -46.88
N THR A 222 17.03 -22.26 -48.13
CA THR A 222 16.95 -21.01 -48.87
C THR A 222 16.44 -19.84 -48.03
N GLN A 223 17.27 -18.81 -47.95
CA GLN A 223 16.93 -17.48 -47.46
C GLN A 223 15.72 -16.94 -48.23
N GLY A 224 14.53 -17.07 -47.65
CA GLY A 224 13.41 -16.19 -47.97
C GLY A 224 13.86 -14.75 -47.71
N VAL A 225 13.72 -13.91 -48.73
CA VAL A 225 14.02 -12.48 -48.75
C VAL A 225 13.51 -11.84 -47.46
N VAL A 226 14.46 -11.46 -46.61
CA VAL A 226 14.22 -11.02 -45.26
C VAL A 226 13.64 -9.61 -45.30
N VAL A 227 12.40 -9.45 -44.83
CA VAL A 227 11.89 -8.17 -44.33
C VAL A 227 12.66 -7.85 -43.05
N ARG A 228 13.93 -7.46 -43.22
CA ARG A 228 14.93 -7.40 -42.15
C ARG A 228 14.85 -6.11 -41.32
N ASP A 229 14.12 -5.10 -41.79
CA ASP A 229 14.10 -3.77 -41.18
C ASP A 229 12.92 -3.49 -40.23
N ARG A 230 11.96 -4.41 -40.07
CA ARG A 230 10.80 -4.18 -39.17
C ARG A 230 10.59 -5.25 -38.09
N MET A 231 11.34 -6.36 -38.11
CA MET A 231 11.17 -7.46 -37.16
C MET A 231 11.86 -7.27 -35.80
N TYR A 232 12.74 -6.28 -35.66
CA TYR A 232 13.45 -6.04 -34.40
C TYR A 232 12.59 -5.37 -33.32
N ASP A 233 11.44 -4.81 -33.69
CA ASP A 233 10.52 -4.11 -32.77
C ASP A 233 9.26 -4.95 -32.42
N ALA A 234 9.24 -6.23 -32.77
CA ALA A 234 8.07 -7.09 -32.63
C ALA A 234 8.34 -8.32 -31.74
N VAL A 235 7.36 -8.68 -30.91
CA VAL A 235 7.39 -9.89 -30.07
C VAL A 235 6.03 -10.58 -30.08
N THR A 236 6.02 -11.91 -30.07
CA THR A 236 4.80 -12.69 -29.87
C THR A 236 4.76 -13.21 -28.44
N ILE A 237 3.61 -13.03 -27.78
CA ILE A 237 3.33 -13.60 -26.47
C ILE A 237 2.35 -14.75 -26.69
N ASP A 238 2.77 -15.93 -26.25
CA ASP A 238 1.97 -17.15 -26.28
C ASP A 238 1.64 -17.58 -24.86
N SER A 239 0.35 -17.77 -24.58
CA SER A 239 -0.14 -18.29 -23.30
C SER A 239 0.54 -19.59 -22.85
N GLU A 240 0.96 -20.46 -23.76
CA GLU A 240 1.66 -21.71 -23.41
C GLU A 240 3.08 -21.45 -22.87
N GLU A 241 3.69 -20.34 -23.27
CA GLU A 241 5.02 -19.90 -22.85
C GLU A 241 4.98 -18.86 -21.71
N VAL A 242 3.79 -18.51 -21.24
CA VAL A 242 3.57 -17.75 -20.01
C VAL A 242 3.23 -18.71 -18.87
N LYS A 243 4.11 -18.80 -17.87
CA LYS A 243 3.95 -19.69 -16.71
C LYS A 243 3.83 -18.89 -15.42
N ILE A 244 2.82 -19.23 -14.63
CA ILE A 244 2.70 -18.74 -13.25
C ILE A 244 3.41 -19.75 -12.34
N VAL A 245 4.32 -19.27 -11.49
CA VAL A 245 5.12 -20.08 -10.57
C VAL A 245 5.08 -19.48 -9.18
N ASN A 246 5.22 -20.32 -8.14
CA ASN A 246 5.23 -19.85 -6.75
C ASN A 246 6.53 -19.09 -6.41
N ASP A 247 7.64 -19.42 -7.07
CA ASP A 247 8.94 -18.83 -6.81
C ASP A 247 9.79 -18.77 -8.08
N LEU A 248 10.02 -17.55 -8.59
CA LEU A 248 10.87 -17.33 -9.76
C LEU A 248 12.35 -17.65 -9.47
N GLY A 249 12.77 -17.63 -8.20
CA GLY A 249 14.12 -18.01 -7.78
C GLY A 249 14.49 -19.45 -8.11
N ASN A 250 13.50 -20.36 -8.17
CA ASN A 250 13.71 -21.76 -8.56
C ASN A 250 13.85 -21.96 -10.06
N HIS A 251 13.53 -20.95 -10.87
CA HIS A 251 13.50 -20.99 -12.33
C HIS A 251 14.50 -20.00 -12.95
N ARG A 252 15.59 -19.71 -12.24
CA ARG A 252 16.58 -18.69 -12.65
C ARG A 252 17.11 -18.97 -14.06
N GLY A 253 16.83 -18.04 -14.98
CA GLY A 253 17.35 -18.09 -16.35
C GLY A 253 16.50 -18.92 -17.32
N GLU A 254 15.36 -19.45 -16.88
CA GLU A 254 14.43 -20.16 -17.76
C GLU A 254 13.57 -19.21 -18.62
N PHE A 255 13.33 -17.99 -18.13
CA PHE A 255 12.43 -17.03 -18.76
C PHE A 255 13.18 -15.83 -19.36
N ASP A 256 12.64 -15.28 -20.45
CA ASP A 256 13.14 -14.02 -21.01
C ASP A 256 12.71 -12.83 -20.15
N VAL A 257 11.50 -12.90 -19.61
CA VAL A 257 10.89 -11.88 -18.76
C VAL A 257 10.37 -12.55 -17.49
N GLU A 258 10.73 -12.00 -16.33
CA GLU A 258 10.31 -12.49 -15.02
C GLU A 258 9.69 -11.33 -14.25
N SER A 259 8.53 -11.51 -13.64
CA SER A 259 7.88 -10.46 -12.85
C SER A 259 7.09 -11.02 -11.67
N THR A 260 7.25 -10.40 -10.50
CA THR A 260 6.44 -10.65 -9.31
C THR A 260 5.33 -9.62 -9.26
N LEU A 261 4.09 -10.10 -9.37
CA LEU A 261 2.88 -9.30 -9.40
C LEU A 261 2.22 -9.36 -8.03
N ILE A 262 2.14 -8.23 -7.34
CA ILE A 262 1.56 -8.13 -6.01
C ILE A 262 0.27 -7.32 -6.12
N GLU A 263 -0.84 -7.97 -5.79
CA GLU A 263 -2.14 -7.32 -5.79
C GLU A 263 -2.32 -6.44 -4.55
N VAL A 264 -2.72 -5.20 -4.78
CA VAL A 264 -2.89 -4.14 -3.78
C VAL A 264 -4.19 -3.36 -4.05
N ASP A 265 -4.67 -2.68 -3.02
CA ASP A 265 -5.79 -1.74 -3.12
C ASP A 265 -5.32 -0.50 -3.88
N ALA A 266 -5.82 -0.35 -5.12
CA ALA A 266 -5.39 0.70 -6.02
C ALA A 266 -5.57 2.12 -5.46
N PRO A 267 -6.72 2.46 -4.85
CA PRO A 267 -6.92 3.81 -4.29
C PRO A 267 -5.95 4.12 -3.16
N SER A 268 -5.74 3.18 -2.21
CA SER A 268 -4.87 3.41 -1.06
C SER A 268 -3.41 3.62 -1.47
N LEU A 269 -2.88 2.78 -2.38
CA LEU A 269 -1.49 2.92 -2.84
C LEU A 269 -1.32 4.19 -3.69
N MET A 270 -2.27 4.51 -4.56
CA MET A 270 -2.17 5.71 -5.40
C MET A 270 -2.26 6.99 -4.58
N ASN A 271 -3.15 7.06 -3.59
CA ASN A 271 -3.22 8.18 -2.65
C ASN A 271 -1.89 8.37 -1.94
N LEU A 272 -1.29 7.30 -1.41
CA LEU A 272 0.01 7.37 -0.76
C LEU A 272 1.09 7.95 -1.69
N ILE A 273 1.18 7.46 -2.94
CA ILE A 273 2.16 7.94 -3.94
C ILE A 273 1.91 9.40 -4.31
N VAL A 274 0.65 9.80 -4.53
CA VAL A 274 0.28 11.17 -4.91
C VAL A 274 0.54 12.15 -3.76
N GLN A 275 0.21 11.79 -2.52
CA GLN A 275 0.50 12.60 -1.35
C GLN A 275 2.01 12.77 -1.16
N TYR A 276 2.78 11.69 -1.32
CA TYR A 276 4.24 11.76 -1.24
C TYR A 276 4.84 12.67 -2.33
N ARG A 277 4.33 12.60 -3.57
CA ARG A 277 4.73 13.51 -4.65
C ARG A 277 4.36 14.97 -4.35
N THR A 278 3.18 15.20 -3.82
CA THR A 278 2.69 16.54 -3.43
C THR A 278 3.58 17.14 -2.35
N LEU A 279 3.98 16.32 -1.38
CA LEU A 279 4.91 16.69 -0.32
C LEU A 279 6.27 17.13 -0.89
N ILE A 280 6.84 16.36 -1.82
CA ILE A 280 8.16 16.64 -2.41
C ILE A 280 8.13 17.85 -3.36
N ARG A 281 7.08 17.99 -4.20
CA ARG A 281 6.96 19.08 -5.19
C ARG A 281 6.92 20.47 -4.56
N ARG A 282 6.41 20.60 -3.34
CA ARG A 282 6.14 21.89 -2.69
C ARG A 282 7.37 22.61 -2.15
N GLY A 283 8.56 21.98 -2.18
CA GLY A 283 9.81 22.64 -1.84
C GLY A 283 9.92 23.07 -0.37
N GLY A 284 10.22 22.12 0.51
CA GLY A 284 10.58 22.35 1.93
C GLY A 284 9.42 22.81 2.85
N PRO A 285 9.42 22.44 4.14
CA PRO A 285 8.32 22.75 5.07
C PRO A 285 8.30 24.19 5.60
N VAL A 286 9.27 25.03 5.21
CA VAL A 286 9.56 26.31 5.89
C VAL A 286 8.40 27.32 5.75
N ASN A 287 7.55 27.16 4.74
CA ASN A 287 6.47 28.11 4.47
C ASN A 287 5.08 27.66 4.97
N ASN A 288 4.85 26.38 5.33
CA ASN A 288 3.53 25.92 5.80
C ASN A 288 3.57 24.62 6.65
N PHE A 289 3.98 24.73 7.92
CA PHE A 289 4.11 23.60 8.85
C PHE A 289 2.80 22.81 9.04
N GLU A 290 1.67 23.48 9.28
CA GLU A 290 0.38 22.82 9.54
C GLU A 290 -0.15 22.08 8.32
N GLU A 291 0.04 22.63 7.12
CA GLU A 291 -0.34 21.93 5.90
C GLU A 291 0.53 20.69 5.65
N THR A 292 1.84 20.80 5.92
CA THR A 292 2.78 19.67 5.81
C THR A 292 2.44 18.56 6.82
N LYS A 293 2.10 18.94 8.05
CA LYS A 293 1.62 18.04 9.10
C LYS A 293 0.33 17.34 8.67
N SER A 294 -0.63 18.08 8.12
CA SER A 294 -1.90 17.53 7.61
C SER A 294 -1.68 16.50 6.48
N ILE A 295 -0.77 16.77 5.54
CA ILE A 295 -0.40 15.81 4.48
C ILE A 295 0.19 14.54 5.09
N LEU A 296 1.13 14.65 6.03
CA LEU A 296 1.75 13.49 6.68
C LEU A 296 0.76 12.68 7.51
N GLU A 297 -0.17 13.33 8.22
CA GLU A 297 -1.26 12.64 8.93
C GLU A 297 -2.18 11.89 7.96
N THR A 298 -2.50 12.51 6.81
CA THR A 298 -3.28 11.88 5.74
C THR A 298 -2.54 10.67 5.17
N MET A 299 -1.25 10.80 4.91
CA MET A 299 -0.41 9.70 4.44
C MET A 299 -0.39 8.53 5.44
N ILE A 300 -0.25 8.80 6.74
CA ILE A 300 -0.29 7.75 7.76
C ILE A 300 -1.64 7.02 7.73
N GLU A 301 -2.75 7.74 7.56
CA GLU A 301 -4.06 7.11 7.41
C GLU A 301 -4.15 6.27 6.13
N ASP A 302 -3.61 6.75 5.01
CA ASP A 302 -3.55 5.98 3.76
C ASP A 302 -2.70 4.70 3.91
N VAL A 303 -1.61 4.75 4.70
CA VAL A 303 -0.83 3.55 5.06
C VAL A 303 -1.68 2.59 5.89
N ARG A 304 -2.47 3.07 6.85
CA ARG A 304 -3.36 2.21 7.65
C ARG A 304 -4.42 1.53 6.78
N ARG A 305 -5.03 2.28 5.86
CA ARG A 305 -5.95 1.73 4.86
C ARG A 305 -5.27 0.66 4.01
N LEU A 306 -4.04 0.92 3.56
CA LEU A 306 -3.25 -0.02 2.79
C LEU A 306 -2.92 -1.30 3.59
N CYS A 307 -2.56 -1.18 4.88
CA CYS A 307 -2.34 -2.32 5.79
C CYS A 307 -3.55 -3.25 5.82
N HIS A 308 -4.73 -2.64 5.86
CA HIS A 308 -5.97 -3.34 6.02
C HIS A 308 -6.47 -3.99 4.73
N ARG A 309 -6.43 -3.24 3.62
CA ARG A 309 -6.99 -3.64 2.33
C ARG A 309 -6.02 -4.39 1.44
N SER A 310 -4.72 -4.28 1.71
CA SER A 310 -3.67 -5.03 1.02
C SER A 310 -2.87 -5.88 2.00
N PRO A 311 -3.53 -6.78 2.77
CA PRO A 311 -2.86 -7.52 3.83
C PRO A 311 -1.68 -8.35 3.32
N ILE A 312 -1.67 -8.71 2.03
CA ILE A 312 -0.56 -9.42 1.39
C ILE A 312 0.76 -8.65 1.47
N LEU A 313 0.76 -7.31 1.40
CA LEU A 313 1.97 -6.49 1.52
C LEU A 313 2.57 -6.55 2.93
N PHE A 314 1.73 -6.78 3.92
CA PHE A 314 2.07 -6.77 5.34
C PHE A 314 2.18 -8.19 5.90
N ARG A 315 2.33 -9.20 5.03
CA ARG A 315 2.69 -10.55 5.45
C ARG A 315 4.19 -10.77 5.45
N MET A 316 4.67 -11.42 6.50
CA MET A 316 6.07 -11.77 6.63
C MET A 316 6.52 -12.69 5.48
N SER A 317 5.66 -13.62 5.04
CA SER A 317 5.95 -14.52 3.92
C SER A 317 6.18 -13.78 2.60
N THR A 318 5.52 -12.65 2.38
CA THR A 318 5.65 -11.85 1.15
C THR A 318 7.02 -11.16 1.06
N ARG A 319 7.66 -10.86 2.20
CA ARG A 319 8.98 -10.20 2.24
C ARG A 319 10.02 -10.92 1.38
N THR A 320 10.09 -12.25 1.54
CA THR A 320 11.04 -13.09 0.80
C THR A 320 10.82 -13.05 -0.72
N LYS A 321 9.55 -12.91 -1.16
CA LYS A 321 9.19 -12.79 -2.58
C LYS A 321 9.57 -11.43 -3.15
N ILE A 322 9.40 -10.35 -2.38
CA ILE A 322 9.85 -9.01 -2.80
C ILE A 322 11.37 -9.00 -2.93
N ILE A 323 12.10 -9.45 -1.90
CA ILE A 323 13.57 -9.52 -1.85
C ILE A 323 14.15 -10.20 -3.09
N THR A 324 13.65 -11.41 -3.39
CA THR A 324 14.21 -12.29 -4.43
C THR A 324 13.74 -11.96 -5.84
N SER A 325 12.75 -11.08 -5.99
CA SER A 325 12.21 -10.71 -7.30
C SER A 325 13.17 -9.84 -8.10
N LYS A 326 13.15 -9.97 -9.43
CA LYS A 326 13.93 -9.10 -10.33
C LYS A 326 13.16 -7.87 -10.81
N ASN A 327 11.85 -8.03 -10.94
CA ASN A 327 10.92 -6.97 -11.32
C ASN A 327 9.68 -7.16 -10.45
N THR A 328 9.37 -6.15 -9.63
CA THR A 328 8.21 -6.18 -8.74
C THR A 328 7.18 -5.17 -9.24
N ARG A 329 5.94 -5.62 -9.42
CA ARG A 329 4.84 -4.78 -9.87
C ARG A 329 3.73 -4.79 -8.84
N TYR A 330 3.31 -3.59 -8.44
CA TYR A 330 2.21 -3.35 -7.54
C TYR A 330 1.01 -2.90 -8.36
N GLY A 331 -0.11 -3.59 -8.21
CA GLY A 331 -1.24 -3.42 -9.10
C GLY A 331 -2.49 -4.12 -8.60
N PHE A 332 -3.53 -4.17 -9.41
CA PHE A 332 -4.79 -4.82 -9.04
C PHE A 332 -5.27 -5.72 -10.16
N ASN A 333 -6.03 -6.76 -9.81
CA ASN A 333 -6.57 -7.69 -10.79
C ASN A 333 -7.97 -7.25 -11.24
N GLN A 334 -8.12 -6.93 -12.52
CA GLN A 334 -9.41 -6.56 -13.14
C GLN A 334 -10.23 -7.79 -13.59
N GLY A 335 -9.85 -8.99 -13.16
CA GLY A 335 -10.43 -10.24 -13.61
C GLY A 335 -9.87 -10.72 -14.95
N ARG A 336 -9.73 -9.84 -15.95
CA ARG A 336 -9.18 -10.17 -17.29
C ARG A 336 -7.67 -9.97 -17.43
N LYS A 337 -7.06 -9.09 -16.63
CA LYS A 337 -5.60 -8.88 -16.59
C LYS A 337 -5.19 -8.30 -15.24
N PHE A 338 -3.91 -8.44 -14.91
CA PHE A 338 -3.30 -7.66 -13.83
C PHE A 338 -2.90 -6.28 -14.35
N GLN A 339 -3.48 -5.21 -13.78
CA GLN A 339 -3.11 -3.85 -14.13
C GLN A 339 -2.05 -3.33 -13.15
N THR A 340 -0.89 -2.95 -13.68
CA THR A 340 0.20 -2.35 -12.90
C THR A 340 -0.12 -0.88 -12.60
N LEU A 341 0.04 -0.48 -11.34
CA LEU A 341 -0.05 0.91 -10.88
C LEU A 341 1.33 1.55 -10.78
N THR A 342 2.27 0.82 -10.18
CA THR A 342 3.67 1.23 -10.03
C THR A 342 4.58 0.00 -10.00
N THR A 343 5.87 0.24 -10.23
CA THR A 343 6.93 -0.77 -10.13
C THR A 343 7.85 -0.43 -8.97
N SER A 344 8.64 -1.40 -8.50
CA SER A 344 9.71 -1.15 -7.52
C SER A 344 10.68 -0.08 -8.03
N ARG A 345 11.04 -0.11 -9.31
CA ARG A 345 11.84 0.93 -9.97
C ARG A 345 11.19 2.31 -9.94
N GLY A 346 9.89 2.40 -10.23
CA GLY A 346 9.15 3.68 -10.14
C GLY A 346 9.16 4.25 -8.71
N ILE A 347 9.12 3.39 -7.68
CA ILE A 347 9.25 3.79 -6.28
C ILE A 347 10.68 4.24 -5.96
N GLN A 348 11.70 3.52 -6.45
CA GLN A 348 13.12 3.87 -6.32
C GLN A 348 13.41 5.27 -6.88
N GLU A 349 12.91 5.58 -8.07
CA GLU A 349 13.07 6.91 -8.69
C GLU A 349 12.35 7.99 -7.88
N LEU A 350 11.16 7.70 -7.37
CA LEU A 350 10.41 8.61 -6.51
C LEU A 350 11.15 8.93 -5.20
N ILE A 351 11.76 7.93 -4.55
CA ILE A 351 12.61 8.13 -3.36
C ILE A 351 13.81 9.00 -3.72
N SER A 352 14.44 8.76 -4.88
CA SER A 352 15.61 9.51 -5.33
C SER A 352 15.33 11.02 -5.46
N PHE A 353 14.11 11.40 -5.85
CA PHE A 353 13.71 12.82 -5.91
C PHE A 353 13.39 13.45 -4.57
N SER A 354 13.23 12.66 -3.50
CA SER A 354 12.85 13.18 -2.19
C SER A 354 14.03 13.72 -1.37
N ALA A 355 15.27 13.57 -1.85
CA ALA A 355 16.47 14.12 -1.23
C ALA A 355 16.43 15.64 -1.07
N SER A 356 15.94 16.37 -2.08
CA SER A 356 15.85 17.84 -2.01
C SER A 356 14.95 18.29 -0.87
N TYR A 357 13.83 17.59 -0.68
CA TYR A 357 12.91 17.81 0.42
C TYR A 357 13.55 17.47 1.77
N TYR A 358 14.17 16.30 1.90
CA TYR A 358 14.82 15.88 3.15
C TYR A 358 15.94 16.83 3.57
N ASN A 359 16.79 17.25 2.64
CA ASN A 359 17.88 18.18 2.91
C ASN A 359 17.38 19.58 3.31
N ALA A 360 16.17 19.97 2.88
CA ALA A 360 15.53 21.19 3.36
C ALA A 360 15.01 21.08 4.82
N LEU A 361 14.94 19.86 5.38
CA LEU A 361 14.64 19.61 6.79
C LEU A 361 15.88 19.66 7.70
N ASP A 362 17.07 19.93 7.13
CA ASP A 362 18.34 19.84 7.84
C ASP A 362 18.72 21.17 8.54
N PRO A 363 19.03 21.15 9.84
CA PRO A 363 19.16 22.37 10.65
C PRO A 363 20.40 23.21 10.32
N GLU A 364 21.39 22.67 9.61
CA GLU A 364 22.62 23.40 9.27
C GLU A 364 22.41 24.46 8.18
N ARG A 365 21.29 24.44 7.45
CA ARG A 365 21.06 25.27 6.26
C ARG A 365 19.94 26.30 6.37
N GLY A 366 19.18 26.36 7.47
CA GLY A 366 18.14 27.38 7.63
C GLY A 366 17.54 27.43 9.03
N GLY A 367 17.31 28.63 9.56
CA GLY A 367 16.68 28.91 10.84
C GLY A 367 15.18 28.54 10.94
N GLY A 368 14.73 27.52 10.21
CA GLY A 368 13.35 27.05 10.15
C GLY A 368 12.99 26.07 11.27
N ALA A 369 12.40 26.62 12.33
CA ALA A 369 11.56 26.01 13.37
C ALA A 369 11.87 24.56 13.84
N VAL A 370 12.38 24.44 15.08
CA VAL A 370 12.53 23.21 15.90
C VAL A 370 11.36 22.21 15.78
N MET A 371 10.14 22.68 15.52
CA MET A 371 8.94 21.86 15.33
C MET A 371 8.98 21.01 14.05
N ALA A 372 9.50 21.53 12.94
CA ALA A 372 9.63 20.76 11.69
C ALA A 372 10.60 19.58 11.86
N GLN A 373 11.70 19.80 12.58
CA GLN A 373 12.67 18.74 12.89
C GLN A 373 12.09 17.67 13.82
N LYS A 374 11.36 18.07 14.87
CA LYS A 374 10.79 17.12 15.85
C LYS A 374 9.59 16.35 15.30
N TYR A 375 8.79 16.96 14.41
CA TYR A 375 7.49 16.40 14.02
C TYR A 375 7.43 15.87 12.58
N ILE A 376 7.99 16.61 11.61
CA ILE A 376 7.89 16.30 10.18
C ILE A 376 8.96 15.28 9.78
N ARG A 377 10.22 15.51 10.19
CA ARG A 377 11.35 14.66 9.77
C ARG A 377 11.17 13.18 10.14
N PRO A 378 10.74 12.79 11.36
CA PRO A 378 10.56 11.39 11.70
C PRO A 378 9.44 10.73 10.87
N ARG A 379 8.29 11.39 10.73
CA ARG A 379 7.16 10.89 9.93
C ARG A 379 7.49 10.77 8.45
N PHE A 380 8.27 11.70 7.92
CA PHE A 380 8.76 11.59 6.56
C PHE A 380 9.68 10.38 6.37
N LEU A 381 10.62 10.15 7.30
CA LEU A 381 11.50 9.00 7.26
C LEU A 381 10.75 7.67 7.42
N GLN A 382 9.67 7.65 8.20
CA GLN A 382 8.74 6.51 8.28
C GLN A 382 8.14 6.16 6.91
N MET A 383 7.70 7.17 6.15
CA MET A 383 7.20 6.96 4.78
C MET A 383 8.31 6.47 3.84
N VAL A 384 9.54 7.00 3.98
CA VAL A 384 10.69 6.51 3.21
C VAL A 384 10.94 5.02 3.52
N VAL A 385 10.93 4.61 4.78
CA VAL A 385 11.12 3.21 5.18
C VAL A 385 10.03 2.31 4.62
N LEU A 386 8.76 2.75 4.64
CA LEU A 386 7.66 2.01 4.01
C LEU A 386 7.91 1.83 2.51
N LEU A 387 8.27 2.89 1.78
CA LEU A 387 8.52 2.81 0.35
C LEU A 387 9.76 1.95 0.02
N LEU A 388 10.83 2.04 0.82
CA LEU A 388 12.01 1.18 0.69
C LEU A 388 11.67 -0.30 0.89
N SER A 389 10.69 -0.60 1.74
CA SER A 389 10.24 -1.98 1.96
C SER A 389 9.62 -2.61 0.71
N LEU A 390 9.17 -1.80 -0.25
CA LEU A 390 8.58 -2.22 -1.53
C LEU A 390 9.65 -2.40 -2.62
N LEU A 391 10.94 -2.28 -2.29
CA LEU A 391 12.04 -2.50 -3.22
C LEU A 391 12.58 -3.92 -3.12
N ASN A 392 12.84 -4.52 -4.29
CA ASN A 392 13.64 -5.74 -4.38
C ASN A 392 15.13 -5.43 -4.16
N ASP A 393 15.95 -6.46 -4.03
CA ASP A 393 17.38 -6.29 -3.72
C ASP A 393 18.17 -5.56 -4.81
N ASN A 394 17.83 -5.75 -6.09
CA ASN A 394 18.54 -5.08 -7.18
C ASN A 394 18.31 -3.57 -7.13
N ASP A 395 17.05 -3.15 -7.02
CA ASP A 395 16.68 -1.73 -7.00
C ASP A 395 17.22 -1.03 -5.74
N LEU A 396 17.29 -1.75 -4.62
CA LEU A 396 17.86 -1.25 -3.37
C LEU A 396 19.38 -1.09 -3.44
N ILE A 397 20.09 -2.01 -4.11
CA ILE A 397 21.53 -1.89 -4.36
C ILE A 397 21.83 -0.65 -5.22
N GLU A 398 21.00 -0.37 -6.22
CA GLU A 398 21.20 0.79 -7.10
C GLU A 398 21.13 2.14 -6.38
N ILE A 399 20.30 2.28 -5.35
CA ILE A 399 20.17 3.51 -4.54
C ILE A 399 20.92 3.44 -3.21
N ARG A 400 21.74 2.42 -2.97
CA ARG A 400 22.43 2.21 -1.70
C ARG A 400 23.26 3.43 -1.26
N ASP A 401 24.17 3.87 -2.11
CA ASP A 401 25.06 5.00 -1.81
C ASP A 401 24.28 6.29 -1.59
N PHE A 402 23.18 6.46 -2.34
CA PHE A 402 22.28 7.59 -2.21
C PHE A 402 21.55 7.59 -0.86
N ILE A 403 21.04 6.43 -0.42
CA ILE A 403 20.37 6.26 0.87
C ILE A 403 21.35 6.56 2.01
N GLU A 404 22.55 5.98 1.96
CA GLU A 404 23.60 6.17 2.96
C GLU A 404 24.05 7.64 3.03
N ALA A 405 24.23 8.30 1.89
CA ALA A 405 24.63 9.70 1.82
C ALA A 405 23.53 10.66 2.31
N THR A 406 22.27 10.43 1.88
CA THR A 406 21.16 11.36 2.09
C THR A 406 20.46 11.14 3.42
N TYR A 407 19.92 9.94 3.66
CA TYR A 407 19.10 9.66 4.85
C TYR A 407 19.92 9.11 6.02
N LYS A 408 21.21 8.81 5.80
CA LYS A 408 22.12 8.22 6.80
C LYS A 408 21.69 6.83 7.28
N PHE A 409 20.86 6.13 6.50
CA PHE A 409 20.58 4.71 6.75
C PHE A 409 21.71 3.86 6.22
N LYS A 410 22.07 2.84 6.99
CA LYS A 410 22.94 1.80 6.48
C LYS A 410 22.13 0.97 5.47
N ALA A 411 22.44 1.10 4.19
CA ALA A 411 21.58 0.62 3.11
C ALA A 411 21.90 -0.83 2.68
N ASP A 412 22.54 -1.61 3.55
CA ASP A 412 22.60 -3.06 3.38
C ASP A 412 21.26 -3.70 3.76
N ARG A 413 20.90 -4.78 3.07
CA ARG A 413 19.59 -5.41 3.24
C ARG A 413 19.31 -5.84 4.68
N LYS A 414 20.32 -6.36 5.39
CA LYS A 414 20.19 -6.79 6.79
C LYS A 414 19.75 -5.65 7.70
N ASN A 415 20.40 -4.48 7.58
CA ASN A 415 20.05 -3.31 8.38
C ASN A 415 18.67 -2.74 8.02
N LEU A 416 18.33 -2.71 6.72
CA LEU A 416 17.02 -2.22 6.29
C LEU A 416 15.87 -3.15 6.72
N GLU A 417 16.04 -4.48 6.71
CA GLU A 417 15.00 -5.39 7.21
C GLU A 417 14.72 -5.20 8.70
N LEU A 418 15.73 -4.95 9.53
CA LEU A 418 15.52 -4.62 10.95
C LEU A 418 14.70 -3.33 11.13
N LEU A 419 14.95 -2.33 10.28
CA LEU A 419 14.12 -1.12 10.24
C LEU A 419 12.70 -1.42 9.77
N PHE A 420 12.52 -2.29 8.78
CA PHE A 420 11.19 -2.71 8.32
C PHE A 420 10.44 -3.46 9.42
N PHE A 421 11.09 -4.37 10.14
CA PHE A 421 10.45 -5.12 11.23
C PHE A 421 10.01 -4.20 12.38
N LYS A 422 10.79 -3.15 12.65
CA LYS A 422 10.46 -2.14 13.64
C LYS A 422 9.29 -1.23 13.22
N VAL A 423 9.20 -0.89 11.94
CA VAL A 423 8.34 0.20 11.43
C VAL A 423 7.05 -0.31 10.81
N ILE A 424 7.06 -1.50 10.21
CA ILE A 424 5.95 -2.04 9.42
C ILE A 424 5.27 -3.17 10.22
N PRO A 425 3.92 -3.18 10.33
CA PRO A 425 3.19 -4.21 11.06
C PRO A 425 3.12 -5.51 10.23
N LEU A 426 4.19 -6.30 10.25
CA LEU A 426 4.30 -7.55 9.49
C LEU A 426 3.71 -8.71 10.30
N MET A 427 2.74 -9.40 9.70
CA MET A 427 1.97 -10.47 10.34
C MET A 427 2.21 -11.83 9.69
N SER A 428 1.88 -12.91 10.39
CA SER A 428 1.84 -14.28 9.86
C SER A 428 0.73 -15.08 10.52
N ILE A 429 0.22 -16.12 9.84
CA ILE A 429 -0.85 -16.97 10.39
C ILE A 429 -0.43 -17.76 11.65
N ASN A 430 0.86 -18.06 11.79
CA ASN A 430 1.41 -18.70 12.98
C ASN A 430 2.90 -18.36 13.14
N SER A 431 3.45 -18.77 14.28
CA SER A 431 4.81 -18.47 14.68
C SER A 431 5.89 -19.22 13.88
N LYS A 432 5.57 -20.42 13.39
CA LYS A 432 6.43 -21.16 12.45
C LYS A 432 6.63 -20.38 11.15
N VAL A 433 5.56 -19.90 10.53
CA VAL A 433 5.59 -19.11 9.27
C VAL A 433 6.31 -17.78 9.48
N PHE A 434 6.07 -17.13 10.63
CA PHE A 434 6.74 -15.89 10.98
C PHE A 434 8.25 -16.09 10.99
N LEU A 435 8.75 -17.06 11.77
CA LEU A 435 10.17 -17.34 11.89
C LEU A 435 10.79 -17.84 10.58
N SER A 436 10.11 -18.75 9.87
CA SER A 436 10.58 -19.30 8.59
C SER A 436 10.62 -18.28 7.46
N SER A 437 9.97 -17.13 7.61
CA SER A 437 9.99 -16.03 6.65
C SER A 437 10.93 -14.91 7.09
N MET A 438 10.98 -14.62 8.40
CA MET A 438 11.83 -13.58 8.99
C MET A 438 13.31 -13.90 8.90
N VAL A 439 13.70 -15.13 9.25
CA VAL A 439 15.09 -15.55 9.17
C VAL A 439 15.62 -15.42 7.73
N PRO A 440 14.99 -15.97 6.68
CA PRO A 440 15.49 -15.78 5.32
C PRO A 440 15.42 -14.35 4.81
N ALA A 441 14.43 -13.56 5.24
CA ALA A 441 14.38 -12.14 4.87
C ALA A 441 15.62 -11.37 5.39
N PHE A 442 16.06 -11.64 6.61
CA PHE A 442 17.22 -11.00 7.23
C PHE A 442 18.55 -11.67 6.86
N GLU A 443 18.64 -12.99 6.96
CA GLU A 443 19.89 -13.74 6.80
C GLU A 443 20.18 -14.17 5.35
N GLY A 444 19.17 -14.21 4.48
CA GLY A 444 19.30 -14.69 3.10
C GLY A 444 19.31 -16.21 2.94
N TRP A 445 19.15 -16.98 4.02
CA TRP A 445 19.00 -18.44 3.99
C TRP A 445 17.74 -18.89 4.74
N ALA A 446 17.08 -19.93 4.24
CA ALA A 446 15.87 -20.47 4.86
C ALA A 446 16.23 -21.50 5.95
N PRO A 447 15.67 -21.40 7.17
CA PRO A 447 15.81 -22.45 8.16
C PRO A 447 15.18 -23.74 7.63
N LYS A 448 15.77 -24.88 7.99
CA LYS A 448 15.12 -26.18 7.78
C LYS A 448 13.83 -26.15 8.61
N GLU A 449 12.69 -26.43 8.00
CA GLU A 449 11.35 -26.25 8.60
C GLU A 449 11.34 -26.53 10.11
N PRO A 450 11.39 -25.48 10.96
CA PRO A 450 11.73 -25.68 12.35
C PRO A 450 10.63 -26.48 13.04
N GLU A 451 11.03 -27.54 13.75
CA GLU A 451 10.16 -28.18 14.74
C GLU A 451 9.89 -27.19 15.88
N SER A 452 8.82 -27.43 16.67
CA SER A 452 8.43 -26.50 17.76
C SER A 452 9.59 -26.22 18.72
N ASP A 453 10.38 -27.25 19.00
CA ASP A 453 11.50 -27.21 19.94
C ASP A 453 12.72 -26.45 19.39
N GLU A 454 12.81 -26.25 18.06
CA GLU A 454 13.92 -25.55 17.41
C GLU A 454 13.67 -24.04 17.23
N GLN A 455 12.41 -23.58 17.35
CA GLN A 455 12.05 -22.18 17.12
C GLN A 455 12.78 -21.23 18.08
N ALA A 456 12.89 -21.62 19.35
CA ALA A 456 13.63 -20.85 20.35
C ALA A 456 15.12 -20.72 19.97
N HIS A 457 15.73 -21.78 19.43
CA HIS A 457 17.13 -21.77 19.02
C HIS A 457 17.38 -20.83 17.83
N TYR A 458 16.50 -20.84 16.83
CA TYR A 458 16.58 -19.91 15.69
C TYR A 458 16.38 -18.45 16.12
N TRP A 459 15.48 -18.20 17.06
CA TRP A 459 15.27 -16.87 17.64
C TRP A 459 16.51 -16.37 18.40
N ASP A 460 17.08 -17.20 19.28
CA ASP A 460 18.29 -16.86 20.02
C ASP A 460 19.47 -16.60 19.08
N THR A 461 19.59 -17.40 18.02
CA THR A 461 20.61 -17.21 16.98
C THR A 461 20.43 -15.89 16.26
N PHE A 462 19.19 -15.53 15.90
CA PHE A 462 18.87 -14.25 15.28
C PHE A 462 19.23 -13.07 16.20
N LEU A 463 18.85 -13.10 17.48
CA LEU A 463 19.16 -12.03 18.44
C LEU A 463 20.68 -11.85 18.64
N ARG A 464 21.45 -12.95 18.59
CA ARG A 464 22.92 -12.88 18.61
C ARG A 464 23.50 -12.31 17.32
N GLN A 465 22.86 -12.48 16.17
CA GLN A 465 23.33 -11.98 14.88
C GLN A 465 23.08 -10.49 14.68
N ILE A 466 22.02 -9.93 15.26
CA ILE A 466 21.75 -8.48 15.20
C ILE A 466 22.69 -7.68 16.13
N LEU A 467 23.25 -8.32 17.15
CA LEU A 467 24.10 -7.66 18.15
C LEU A 467 25.42 -7.10 17.56
N PRO A 468 26.21 -7.84 16.74
CA PRO A 468 27.35 -7.28 16.01
C PRO A 468 27.00 -6.13 15.06
N LEU A 469 25.73 -6.03 14.64
CA LEU A 469 25.23 -4.91 13.84
C LEU A 469 24.91 -3.69 14.70
N GLY A 470 25.04 -3.76 16.02
CA GLY A 470 24.77 -2.67 16.96
C GLY A 470 23.31 -2.61 17.44
N TYR A 471 22.52 -3.67 17.26
CA TYR A 471 21.13 -3.70 17.69
C TYR A 471 20.94 -4.49 18.98
N ILE A 472 20.03 -4.01 19.83
CA ILE A 472 19.54 -4.73 21.01
C ILE A 472 18.02 -4.68 21.05
N LEU A 473 17.40 -5.72 21.63
CA LEU A 473 15.97 -5.81 21.80
C LEU A 473 15.59 -5.74 23.30
N PRO A 474 15.10 -4.58 23.78
CA PRO A 474 14.62 -4.40 25.14
C PRO A 474 13.44 -5.31 25.47
N GLY A 475 13.39 -5.82 26.71
CA GLY A 475 12.31 -6.64 27.23
C GLY A 475 11.88 -6.26 28.65
N THR A 476 10.71 -6.75 29.04
CA THR A 476 10.13 -6.68 30.39
C THR A 476 10.70 -7.78 31.29
N VAL A 477 10.42 -7.69 32.60
CA VAL A 477 10.75 -8.73 33.61
C VAL A 477 10.28 -10.13 33.20
N SER A 478 9.08 -10.25 32.61
CA SER A 478 8.53 -11.56 32.21
C SER A 478 9.15 -12.11 30.92
N SER A 479 9.54 -11.22 30.00
CA SER A 479 10.09 -11.60 28.70
C SER A 479 11.60 -11.84 28.72
N LEU A 480 12.32 -11.32 29.72
CA LEU A 480 13.74 -11.56 29.96
C LEU A 480 13.97 -12.68 30.98
N GLY A 481 15.13 -13.34 30.92
CA GLY A 481 15.51 -14.40 31.86
C GLY A 481 15.43 -15.82 31.29
N ARG A 482 16.55 -16.30 30.74
CA ARG A 482 16.87 -17.72 30.64
C ARG A 482 18.25 -17.91 31.24
N ASP A 483 18.48 -19.02 31.92
CA ASP A 483 19.82 -19.40 32.35
C ASP A 483 20.47 -20.17 31.18
N PRO A 484 21.61 -19.74 30.58
CA PRO A 484 22.57 -18.73 31.04
C PRO A 484 22.60 -17.45 30.19
N LEU A 485 21.47 -16.95 29.70
CA LEU A 485 21.35 -15.76 28.82
C LEU A 485 20.23 -14.84 29.28
N SER A 486 20.43 -14.12 30.38
CA SER A 486 19.43 -13.26 31.01
C SER A 486 18.95 -12.12 30.09
N TRP A 487 19.84 -11.63 29.23
CA TRP A 487 19.60 -10.51 28.31
C TRP A 487 18.78 -10.87 27.06
N VAL A 488 18.60 -12.16 26.76
CA VAL A 488 17.93 -12.60 25.53
C VAL A 488 16.41 -12.57 25.75
N TYR A 489 15.70 -11.85 24.88
CA TYR A 489 14.25 -11.84 24.86
C TYR A 489 13.72 -13.26 24.56
N LYS A 490 12.93 -13.84 25.47
CA LYS A 490 12.47 -15.22 25.37
C LYS A 490 11.53 -15.43 24.19
N TRP A 491 11.67 -16.58 23.53
CA TRP A 491 10.61 -17.11 22.69
C TRP A 491 9.46 -17.66 23.57
N PRO A 492 8.23 -17.11 23.47
CA PRO A 492 7.09 -17.58 24.26
C PRO A 492 6.60 -18.95 23.75
N GLU A 493 5.82 -19.66 24.57
CA GLU A 493 5.31 -21.01 24.21
C GLU A 493 4.48 -21.02 22.92
N GLU A 494 3.65 -20.00 22.69
CA GLU A 494 2.88 -19.87 21.44
C GLU A 494 3.68 -19.30 20.26
N GLY A 495 4.87 -18.75 20.54
CA GLY A 495 5.72 -18.02 19.59
C GLY A 495 5.14 -16.69 19.10
N PHE A 496 5.96 -15.90 18.40
CA PHE A 496 5.52 -14.61 17.83
C PHE A 496 4.85 -14.77 16.48
N LYS A 497 3.76 -14.03 16.25
CA LYS A 497 3.02 -14.00 14.96
C LYS A 497 3.07 -12.63 14.27
N SER A 498 3.71 -11.65 14.90
CA SER A 498 3.76 -10.24 14.49
C SER A 498 5.15 -9.66 14.71
N SER A 499 5.55 -8.70 13.87
CA SER A 499 6.76 -7.89 14.06
C SER A 499 6.67 -6.90 15.22
N ALA A 500 5.52 -6.81 15.91
CA ALA A 500 5.33 -6.01 17.12
C ALA A 500 6.39 -6.25 18.20
N VAL A 501 6.94 -7.48 18.25
CA VAL A 501 8.08 -7.83 19.12
C VAL A 501 9.27 -6.88 18.93
N PHE A 502 9.45 -6.28 17.74
CA PHE A 502 10.52 -5.36 17.41
C PHE A 502 10.22 -3.87 17.69
N ALA A 503 9.07 -3.54 18.28
CA ALA A 503 8.68 -2.15 18.56
C ALA A 503 9.75 -1.39 19.37
N ASN A 504 10.34 -2.08 20.35
CA ASN A 504 11.37 -1.51 21.23
C ASN A 504 12.81 -1.60 20.68
N LEU A 505 13.02 -2.20 19.50
CA LEU A 505 14.35 -2.42 18.91
C LEU A 505 15.15 -1.10 18.85
N GLN A 506 16.41 -1.15 19.28
CA GLN A 506 17.32 0.00 19.29
C GLN A 506 18.57 -0.26 18.47
N TYR A 507 19.16 0.82 17.96
CA TYR A 507 20.43 0.82 17.25
C TYR A 507 21.45 1.73 17.96
N SER A 508 22.66 1.23 18.21
CA SER A 508 23.70 1.94 18.97
C SER A 508 24.41 3.04 18.17
N GLY A 509 24.23 3.10 16.85
CA GLY A 509 24.92 4.05 15.97
C GLY A 509 24.21 5.40 15.81
N HIS A 510 24.99 6.45 15.52
CA HIS A 510 24.55 7.85 15.63
C HIS A 510 23.45 8.30 14.66
N SER A 511 23.24 7.60 13.55
CA SER A 511 22.34 8.05 12.48
C SER A 511 20.86 7.72 12.69
N LEU A 512 20.52 6.81 13.61
CA LEU A 512 19.13 6.39 13.87
C LEU A 512 18.61 6.83 15.25
N ASN A 513 19.38 7.61 16.00
CA ASN A 513 19.04 8.08 17.36
C ASN A 513 17.71 8.89 17.44
N ALA A 514 17.22 9.41 16.31
CA ALA A 514 16.04 10.27 16.21
C ALA A 514 14.85 9.60 15.48
N PHE A 515 14.88 8.29 15.27
CA PHE A 515 13.78 7.59 14.61
C PHE A 515 12.61 7.43 15.58
N ASN A 516 11.50 8.11 15.30
CA ASN A 516 10.23 7.84 15.97
C ASN A 516 9.66 6.52 15.45
N ASP A 517 9.10 5.73 16.37
CA ASP A 517 8.29 4.54 16.06
C ASP A 517 7.04 4.98 15.25
N ILE A 518 6.63 4.24 14.21
CA ILE A 518 5.24 4.35 13.72
C ILE A 518 4.41 3.64 14.78
N PRO A 519 3.46 4.29 15.47
CA PRO A 519 2.64 3.60 16.46
C PRO A 519 1.93 2.42 15.77
N PRO A 520 2.08 1.19 16.29
CA PRO A 520 1.47 0.01 15.70
C PRO A 520 -0.05 0.18 15.67
N LEU A 521 -0.69 -0.29 14.59
CA LEU A 521 -2.16 -0.36 14.49
C LEU A 521 -2.78 -1.20 15.62
N GLU A 522 -2.00 -2.09 16.24
CA GLU A 522 -2.41 -2.96 17.35
C GLU A 522 -2.73 -2.19 18.64
N GLU A 523 -2.28 -0.92 18.78
CA GLU A 523 -2.74 -0.03 19.89
C GLU A 523 -4.21 0.40 19.75
N LEU A 524 -4.86 0.14 18.61
CA LEU A 524 -6.30 0.36 18.44
C LEU A 524 -7.13 -0.89 18.79
N SER A 525 -6.51 -2.05 19.01
CA SER A 525 -7.19 -3.28 19.42
C SER A 525 -6.20 -4.23 20.09
N PRO A 526 -5.95 -4.10 21.41
CA PRO A 526 -5.52 -5.27 22.17
C PRO A 526 -6.57 -6.36 21.91
N ALA A 527 -6.11 -7.52 21.47
CA ALA A 527 -6.91 -8.56 20.83
C ALA A 527 -7.98 -9.22 21.72
N GLU A 528 -8.35 -8.63 22.86
CA GLU A 528 -9.23 -9.26 23.85
C GLU A 528 -10.24 -8.31 24.53
N ASP A 529 -10.22 -6.99 24.28
CA ASP A 529 -11.20 -6.05 24.87
C ASP A 529 -12.17 -5.47 23.81
N ASP A 530 -13.34 -6.10 23.70
CA ASP A 530 -14.52 -5.67 22.91
C ASP A 530 -15.08 -4.29 23.33
N THR A 531 -14.51 -3.70 24.38
CA THR A 531 -14.88 -2.40 24.96
C THR A 531 -14.02 -1.24 24.51
N THR A 532 -12.99 -1.47 23.69
CA THR A 532 -12.10 -0.39 23.22
C THR A 532 -12.86 0.53 22.26
N GLU A 533 -12.94 1.82 22.62
CA GLU A 533 -13.63 2.84 21.82
C GLU A 533 -12.64 3.71 21.06
N LEU A 534 -12.94 4.00 19.79
CA LEU A 534 -12.16 4.86 18.90
C LEU A 534 -12.93 6.12 18.58
N THR A 535 -12.26 7.27 18.67
CA THR A 535 -12.82 8.52 18.15
C THR A 535 -12.46 8.66 16.67
N VAL A 536 -13.45 8.88 15.82
CA VAL A 536 -13.33 8.98 14.37
C VAL A 536 -14.00 10.26 13.86
N VAL A 537 -13.48 10.81 12.77
CA VAL A 537 -14.11 11.85 11.97
C VAL A 537 -14.73 11.16 10.77
N MET A 538 -16.04 11.28 10.60
CA MET A 538 -16.75 10.74 9.43
C MET A 538 -16.75 11.73 8.27
N THR A 539 -17.22 11.31 7.10
CA THR A 539 -17.23 12.13 5.88
C THR A 539 -18.12 13.35 5.90
N ASN A 540 -18.99 13.47 6.90
CA ASN A 540 -19.73 14.69 7.21
C ASN A 540 -18.92 15.69 8.06
N ASP A 541 -17.62 15.45 8.26
CA ASP A 541 -16.69 16.24 9.09
C ASP A 541 -17.05 16.28 10.59
N GLU A 542 -17.97 15.43 11.05
CA GLU A 542 -18.36 15.33 12.45
C GLU A 542 -17.58 14.23 13.19
N ARG A 543 -17.43 14.40 14.51
CA ARG A 543 -16.69 13.48 15.37
C ARG A 543 -17.62 12.49 16.06
N TYR A 544 -17.27 11.23 15.96
CA TYR A 544 -18.00 10.13 16.55
C TYR A 544 -17.09 9.17 17.30
N THR A 545 -17.65 8.42 18.21
CA THR A 545 -17.05 7.30 18.90
C THR A 545 -17.65 6.02 18.35
N ILE A 546 -16.79 5.07 17.96
CA ILE A 546 -17.16 3.74 17.48
C ILE A 546 -16.40 2.69 18.28
N ARG A 547 -16.87 1.44 18.26
CA ARG A 547 -16.07 0.32 18.79
C ARG A 547 -14.89 0.06 17.88
N ALA A 548 -13.74 -0.24 18.46
CA ALA A 548 -12.55 -0.61 17.72
C ALA A 548 -12.76 -1.84 16.82
N SER A 549 -13.51 -2.83 17.30
CA SER A 549 -13.86 -4.04 16.55
C SER A 549 -14.73 -3.74 15.31
N ASP A 550 -15.53 -2.67 15.34
CA ASP A 550 -16.38 -2.26 14.21
C ASP A 550 -15.62 -1.46 13.13
N TYR A 551 -14.42 -0.94 13.44
CA TYR A 551 -13.65 -0.08 12.53
C TYR A 551 -13.38 -0.74 11.17
N GLU A 552 -12.92 -1.99 11.17
CA GLU A 552 -12.69 -2.81 9.96
C GLU A 552 -13.96 -2.94 9.13
N ALA A 553 -15.06 -3.34 9.77
CA ALA A 553 -16.33 -3.56 9.10
C ALA A 553 -16.86 -2.27 8.45
N ILE A 554 -16.75 -1.14 9.15
CA ILE A 554 -17.20 0.17 8.69
C ILE A 554 -16.34 0.67 7.51
N ILE A 555 -15.02 0.62 7.60
CA ILE A 555 -14.11 1.06 6.52
C ILE A 555 -14.24 0.22 5.26
N CYS A 556 -14.43 -1.09 5.43
CA CYS A 556 -14.59 -2.02 4.32
C CYS A 556 -16.02 -2.02 3.77
N LEU A 557 -16.94 -1.23 4.33
CA LEU A 557 -18.36 -1.23 3.97
C LEU A 557 -18.93 -2.65 3.96
N THR A 558 -18.69 -3.37 5.05
CA THR A 558 -19.27 -4.70 5.29
C THR A 558 -20.74 -4.53 5.65
N PRO A 559 -21.67 -5.26 5.00
CA PRO A 559 -23.09 -5.11 5.27
C PRO A 559 -23.42 -5.41 6.74
N GLY A 560 -24.15 -4.51 7.39
CA GLY A 560 -24.42 -4.61 8.82
C GLY A 560 -24.95 -3.30 9.41
N THR A 561 -25.26 -3.32 10.71
CA THR A 561 -25.62 -2.13 11.49
C THR A 561 -24.59 -1.97 12.59
N HIS A 562 -23.96 -0.79 12.66
CA HIS A 562 -22.93 -0.46 13.64
C HIS A 562 -23.39 0.71 14.50
N SER A 563 -23.14 0.63 15.81
CA SER A 563 -23.49 1.69 16.76
C SER A 563 -22.43 2.79 16.72
N VAL A 564 -22.88 4.03 16.56
CA VAL A 564 -22.01 5.21 16.48
C VAL A 564 -22.53 6.25 17.45
N GLN A 565 -21.67 6.83 18.29
CA GLN A 565 -22.04 7.87 19.26
C GLN A 565 -21.34 9.18 18.92
N GLU A 566 -21.97 10.35 19.12
CA GLU A 566 -21.24 11.62 18.98
C GLU A 566 -20.13 11.75 20.03
N ALA A 567 -18.93 12.22 19.64
CA ALA A 567 -17.74 12.25 20.49
C ALA A 567 -17.72 13.44 21.49
N HIS A 568 -18.85 13.74 22.13
CA HIS A 568 -18.98 14.74 23.19
C HIS A 568 -19.81 14.20 24.36
N THR A 569 -19.71 14.84 25.52
CA THR A 569 -20.32 14.35 26.76
C THR A 569 -21.85 14.31 26.64
N GLY A 570 -22.44 13.10 26.68
CA GLY A 570 -23.87 12.90 26.48
C GLY A 570 -24.30 12.85 25.00
N GLY A 571 -23.36 12.56 24.10
CA GLY A 571 -23.59 12.43 22.66
C GLY A 571 -24.70 11.47 22.28
N ARG A 572 -25.44 11.82 21.22
CA ARG A 572 -26.52 10.99 20.69
C ARG A 572 -25.97 9.72 20.05
N HIS A 573 -26.75 8.65 20.14
CA HIS A 573 -26.46 7.39 19.48
C HIS A 573 -27.17 7.34 18.13
N TYR A 574 -26.46 6.87 17.12
CA TYR A 574 -26.94 6.67 15.76
C TYR A 574 -26.62 5.24 15.31
N ASP A 575 -27.49 4.71 14.46
CA ASP A 575 -27.24 3.48 13.74
C ASP A 575 -26.63 3.81 12.37
N LEU A 576 -25.39 3.37 12.15
CA LEU A 576 -24.76 3.37 10.84
C LEU A 576 -25.14 2.07 10.12
N VAL A 577 -25.97 2.16 9.10
CA VAL A 577 -26.47 1.02 8.33
C VAL A 577 -25.73 0.92 7.01
N ILE A 578 -25.03 -0.18 6.79
CA ILE A 578 -24.35 -0.47 5.52
C ILE A 578 -25.18 -1.46 4.73
N ARG A 579 -25.69 -1.03 3.57
CA ARG A 579 -26.53 -1.84 2.66
C ARG A 579 -25.73 -2.35 1.48
N GLU A 580 -26.06 -3.55 0.99
CA GLU A 580 -25.53 -4.13 -0.24
C GLU A 580 -26.64 -4.24 -1.30
N GLU A 581 -26.33 -3.85 -2.52
CA GLU A 581 -27.17 -3.98 -3.71
C GLU A 581 -26.39 -4.71 -4.83
N HIS A 582 -27.01 -5.66 -5.52
CA HIS A 582 -26.37 -6.46 -6.58
C HIS A 582 -26.68 -5.85 -7.96
N LEU A 583 -25.70 -5.14 -8.52
CA LEU A 583 -25.87 -4.30 -9.71
C LEU A 583 -26.00 -5.09 -11.01
N ASN A 584 -25.27 -6.21 -11.17
CA ASN A 584 -25.29 -7.00 -12.41
C ASN A 584 -26.14 -8.27 -12.32
N ARG A 585 -27.15 -8.28 -11.44
CA ARG A 585 -28.05 -9.43 -11.27
C ARG A 585 -28.82 -9.73 -12.56
N GLN A 586 -29.41 -8.71 -13.17
CA GLN A 586 -30.19 -8.79 -14.40
C GLN A 586 -29.31 -9.27 -15.56
N THR A 587 -28.09 -8.74 -15.69
CA THR A 587 -27.08 -9.18 -16.67
C THR A 587 -26.74 -10.66 -16.48
N LYS A 588 -26.54 -11.13 -15.24
CA LYS A 588 -26.28 -12.54 -14.94
C LYS A 588 -27.46 -13.46 -15.26
N ASP A 589 -28.68 -12.99 -15.06
CA ASP A 589 -29.89 -13.77 -15.39
C ASP A 589 -30.13 -13.81 -16.91
N ALA A 590 -29.87 -12.72 -17.64
CA ALA A 590 -29.86 -12.69 -19.11
C ALA A 590 -28.84 -13.67 -19.66
N PHE A 591 -27.64 -13.67 -19.10
CA PHE A 591 -26.57 -14.60 -19.45
C PHE A 591 -26.93 -16.07 -19.21
N ARG A 592 -27.54 -16.41 -18.07
CA ARG A 592 -28.00 -17.77 -17.80
C ARG A 592 -29.01 -18.22 -18.84
N THR A 593 -29.89 -17.32 -19.26
CA THR A 593 -30.88 -17.55 -20.32
C THR A 593 -30.18 -17.82 -21.66
N VAL A 594 -29.27 -16.94 -22.08
CA VAL A 594 -28.53 -17.05 -23.34
C VAL A 594 -27.65 -18.31 -23.38
N ASN A 595 -26.92 -18.62 -22.31
CA ASN A 595 -26.12 -19.85 -22.24
C ASN A 595 -27.00 -21.11 -22.16
N GLY A 596 -28.19 -21.02 -21.56
CA GLY A 596 -29.19 -22.08 -21.60
C GLY A 596 -29.67 -22.36 -23.02
N VAL A 597 -29.96 -21.32 -23.79
CA VAL A 597 -30.31 -21.39 -25.21
C VAL A 597 -29.17 -22.02 -26.01
N ILE A 598 -27.93 -21.52 -25.86
CA ILE A 598 -26.75 -22.04 -26.56
C ILE A 598 -26.57 -23.53 -26.29
N LYS A 599 -26.75 -23.97 -25.04
CA LYS A 599 -26.70 -25.40 -24.68
C LYS A 599 -27.79 -26.22 -25.35
N GLN A 600 -29.02 -25.70 -25.41
CA GLN A 600 -30.13 -26.38 -26.08
C GLN A 600 -29.88 -26.53 -27.59
N VAL A 601 -29.41 -25.46 -28.24
CA VAL A 601 -29.08 -25.47 -29.67
C VAL A 601 -27.91 -26.44 -29.93
N ASN A 602 -26.85 -26.42 -29.12
CA ASN A 602 -25.73 -27.36 -29.23
C ASN A 602 -26.15 -28.83 -29.02
N TYR A 603 -27.01 -29.08 -28.03
CA TYR A 603 -27.54 -30.42 -27.74
C TYR A 603 -28.35 -30.98 -28.91
N GLN A 604 -29.09 -30.13 -29.62
CA GLN A 604 -29.86 -30.52 -30.80
C GLN A 604 -28.98 -30.67 -32.04
N LEU A 605 -28.00 -29.78 -32.23
CA LEU A 605 -27.00 -29.86 -33.31
C LEU A 605 -26.18 -31.15 -33.24
N THR A 606 -25.87 -31.65 -32.04
CA THR A 606 -25.12 -32.90 -31.85
C THR A 606 -25.96 -34.17 -31.80
N GLY A 607 -27.29 -34.07 -31.82
CA GLY A 607 -28.20 -35.20 -31.73
C GLY A 607 -28.03 -35.98 -30.42
N GLY A 608 -28.69 -35.53 -29.35
CA GLY A 608 -28.61 -36.12 -28.01
C GLY A 608 -28.77 -37.66 -27.92
N PRO A 609 -28.39 -38.28 -26.77
CA PRO A 609 -28.38 -39.73 -26.62
C PRO A 609 -29.79 -40.31 -26.80
N ARG A 610 -29.95 -41.14 -27.83
CA ARG A 610 -31.18 -41.88 -28.12
C ARG A 610 -31.60 -42.67 -26.88
N ARG A 611 -32.66 -42.24 -26.19
CA ARG A 611 -33.34 -43.09 -25.21
C ARG A 611 -33.80 -44.35 -25.95
N SER A 612 -33.24 -45.48 -25.53
CA SER A 612 -33.62 -46.82 -25.98
C SER A 612 -35.12 -47.01 -25.78
N GLY A 613 -35.84 -47.17 -26.88
CA GLY A 613 -37.27 -47.45 -26.93
C GLY A 613 -37.64 -47.83 -28.35
N THR A 614 -37.41 -49.11 -28.67
CA THR A 614 -38.00 -49.90 -29.77
C THR A 614 -38.86 -49.16 -30.81
N VAL A 615 -38.39 -49.10 -32.08
CA VAL A 615 -39.04 -49.71 -33.26
C VAL A 615 -38.04 -49.68 -34.42
N ARG A 616 -37.89 -50.84 -35.08
CA ARG A 616 -37.08 -51.04 -36.30
C ARG A 616 -37.63 -50.19 -37.45
N SER A 617 -36.77 -49.38 -38.08
CA SER A 617 -36.96 -48.96 -39.47
C SER A 617 -35.67 -49.11 -40.24
N ARG A 618 -35.70 -50.03 -41.21
CA ARG A 618 -34.63 -50.37 -42.15
C ARG A 618 -34.62 -49.33 -43.28
N PHE A 619 -33.89 -48.23 -43.11
CA PHE A 619 -33.31 -47.47 -44.23
C PHE A 619 -32.05 -46.77 -43.72
N SER A 620 -30.90 -47.44 -43.85
CA SER A 620 -29.60 -46.86 -43.55
C SER A 620 -29.16 -45.94 -44.70
N ILE A 621 -29.67 -44.72 -44.71
CA ILE A 621 -28.99 -43.63 -45.40
C ILE A 621 -27.77 -43.28 -44.54
N ARG A 622 -26.58 -43.62 -45.04
CA ARG A 622 -25.29 -43.11 -44.56
C ARG A 622 -25.33 -41.58 -44.64
N ARG A 623 -25.78 -40.91 -43.58
CA ARG A 623 -25.40 -39.52 -43.35
C ARG A 623 -23.90 -39.55 -43.04
N LYS A 624 -23.09 -38.93 -43.92
CA LYS A 624 -21.71 -38.60 -43.59
C LYS A 624 -21.72 -37.84 -42.25
N PRO A 625 -20.80 -38.10 -41.32
CA PRO A 625 -20.62 -37.20 -40.20
C PRO A 625 -20.21 -35.85 -40.79
N THR A 626 -21.07 -34.84 -40.68
CA THR A 626 -20.67 -33.45 -40.90
C THR A 626 -19.62 -33.14 -39.85
N SER A 627 -18.35 -33.17 -40.24
CA SER A 627 -17.18 -32.96 -39.39
C SER A 627 -17.01 -31.53 -38.92
N ASP A 628 -17.90 -30.60 -39.26
CA ASP A 628 -17.75 -29.16 -39.00
C ASP A 628 -18.96 -28.55 -38.28
N LEU A 629 -19.58 -29.28 -37.34
CA LEU A 629 -20.52 -28.65 -36.41
C LEU A 629 -19.72 -27.90 -35.34
N VAL A 630 -19.35 -26.65 -35.66
CA VAL A 630 -18.78 -25.70 -34.70
C VAL A 630 -19.80 -25.51 -33.58
N MET A 631 -19.50 -26.08 -32.41
CA MET A 631 -20.31 -25.88 -31.21
C MET A 631 -20.36 -24.39 -30.90
N LEU A 632 -21.57 -23.91 -30.70
CA LEU A 632 -21.84 -22.55 -30.28
C LEU A 632 -21.29 -22.35 -28.87
N ALA A 633 -20.57 -21.27 -28.64
CA ALA A 633 -19.84 -21.14 -27.41
C ALA A 633 -20.57 -20.28 -26.38
N GLU A 634 -20.47 -20.71 -25.12
CA GLU A 634 -21.05 -20.02 -23.98
C GLU A 634 -20.32 -18.69 -23.75
N VAL A 635 -21.08 -17.63 -23.47
CA VAL A 635 -20.58 -16.33 -23.06
C VAL A 635 -19.88 -16.48 -21.70
N LYS A 636 -18.92 -15.61 -21.37
CA LYS A 636 -18.41 -15.40 -19.99
C LYS A 636 -18.73 -13.99 -19.55
N LEU A 637 -19.27 -13.85 -18.34
CA LEU A 637 -19.51 -12.55 -17.72
C LEU A 637 -18.44 -12.20 -16.70
N SER A 638 -18.36 -10.92 -16.37
CA SER A 638 -17.66 -10.44 -15.19
C SER A 638 -18.31 -10.99 -13.91
N GLY A 639 -17.54 -10.98 -12.81
CA GLY A 639 -17.97 -11.51 -11.52
C GLY A 639 -19.16 -10.78 -10.88
N ARG A 640 -19.53 -11.12 -9.64
CA ARG A 640 -20.60 -10.46 -8.87
C ARG A 640 -20.25 -9.00 -8.61
N LEU A 641 -21.00 -8.08 -9.21
CA LEU A 641 -20.82 -6.64 -9.02
C LEU A 641 -21.86 -6.11 -8.02
N THR A 642 -21.41 -5.51 -6.92
CA THR A 642 -22.27 -4.99 -5.86
C THR A 642 -21.98 -3.52 -5.56
N LYS A 643 -22.99 -2.78 -5.13
CA LYS A 643 -22.92 -1.43 -4.57
C LYS A 643 -23.14 -1.52 -3.06
N HIS A 644 -22.26 -0.90 -2.30
CA HIS A 644 -22.33 -0.83 -0.85
C HIS A 644 -22.52 0.62 -0.41
N THR A 645 -23.59 0.92 0.33
CA THR A 645 -23.91 2.28 0.76
C THR A 645 -23.95 2.35 2.29
N ALA A 646 -23.13 3.21 2.89
CA ALA A 646 -23.18 3.55 4.31
C ALA A 646 -24.17 4.69 4.55
N LEU A 647 -25.17 4.44 5.38
CA LEU A 647 -26.22 5.37 5.74
C LEU A 647 -26.17 5.66 7.24
N LEU A 648 -25.89 6.91 7.63
CA LEU A 648 -26.05 7.36 9.01
C LEU A 648 -27.39 8.08 9.12
N ASN A 649 -28.34 7.49 9.86
CA ASN A 649 -29.69 8.06 9.99
C ASN A 649 -30.37 8.37 8.63
N ASN A 650 -30.23 7.45 7.66
CA ASN A 650 -30.69 7.57 6.26
C ASN A 650 -29.94 8.59 5.37
N TYR A 651 -28.90 9.26 5.87
CA TYR A 651 -28.04 10.11 5.06
C TYR A 651 -26.84 9.30 4.53
N PRO A 652 -26.58 9.29 3.21
CA PRO A 652 -25.44 8.58 2.64
C PRO A 652 -24.13 9.26 3.04
N LEU A 653 -23.29 8.53 3.78
CA LEU A 653 -21.93 8.93 4.11
C LEU A 653 -20.93 8.48 3.05
N ALA A 654 -21.16 7.30 2.47
CA ALA A 654 -20.25 6.71 1.50
C ALA A 654 -20.91 5.68 0.59
N VAL A 655 -20.36 5.52 -0.61
CA VAL A 655 -20.75 4.51 -1.59
C VAL A 655 -19.49 3.85 -2.17
N ALA A 656 -19.42 2.52 -2.14
CA ALA A 656 -18.36 1.77 -2.81
C ALA A 656 -18.91 0.68 -3.72
N TYR A 657 -18.25 0.46 -4.84
CA TYR A 657 -18.54 -0.61 -5.77
C TYR A 657 -17.58 -1.76 -5.54
N LYS A 658 -18.07 -3.01 -5.61
CA LYS A 658 -17.23 -4.20 -5.41
C LYS A 658 -17.48 -5.26 -6.47
N LEU A 659 -16.42 -5.83 -7.04
CA LEU A 659 -16.45 -7.00 -7.93
C LEU A 659 -15.92 -8.23 -7.19
N GLU A 660 -16.75 -9.26 -7.03
CA GLU A 660 -16.46 -10.46 -6.21
C GLU A 660 -15.97 -10.09 -4.79
N GLY A 661 -16.58 -9.06 -4.19
CA GLY A 661 -16.21 -8.55 -2.88
C GLY A 661 -15.01 -7.57 -2.87
N ARG A 662 -14.34 -7.34 -4.00
CA ARG A 662 -13.18 -6.45 -4.11
C ARG A 662 -13.59 -5.04 -4.53
N LYS A 663 -13.17 -4.01 -3.81
CA LYS A 663 -13.50 -2.61 -4.14
C LYS A 663 -12.96 -2.22 -5.52
N ILE A 664 -13.79 -1.57 -6.34
CA ILE A 664 -13.44 -1.04 -7.65
C ILE A 664 -13.92 0.42 -7.76
N GLU A 665 -13.36 1.15 -8.73
CA GLU A 665 -13.80 2.51 -9.00
C GLU A 665 -15.19 2.54 -9.63
N HIS A 666 -15.93 3.65 -9.41
CA HIS A 666 -17.26 3.87 -9.99
C HIS A 666 -17.24 3.75 -11.52
N ARG A 667 -16.24 4.34 -12.17
CA ARG A 667 -16.06 4.25 -13.62
C ARG A 667 -15.80 2.82 -14.10
N ASP A 668 -15.02 2.05 -13.36
CA ASP A 668 -14.76 0.65 -13.69
C ASP A 668 -16.05 -0.17 -13.56
N ALA A 669 -16.87 0.09 -12.54
CA ALA A 669 -18.18 -0.54 -12.39
C ALA A 669 -19.09 -0.27 -13.59
N ILE A 670 -19.20 1.00 -14.03
CA ILE A 670 -19.98 1.38 -15.21
C ILE A 670 -19.40 0.73 -16.47
N GLY A 671 -18.08 0.76 -16.64
CA GLY A 671 -17.38 0.18 -17.78
C GLY A 671 -17.61 -1.32 -17.89
N ILE A 672 -17.53 -2.05 -16.77
CA ILE A 672 -17.81 -3.48 -16.67
C ILE A 672 -19.27 -3.76 -17.03
N MET A 673 -20.23 -3.01 -16.47
CA MET A 673 -21.65 -3.18 -16.79
C MET A 673 -21.94 -2.93 -18.28
N ALA A 674 -21.40 -1.84 -18.84
CA ALA A 674 -21.56 -1.51 -20.25
C ALA A 674 -20.92 -2.55 -21.17
N GLN A 675 -19.76 -3.11 -20.79
CA GLN A 675 -19.10 -4.14 -21.55
C GLN A 675 -19.86 -5.47 -21.49
N ASP A 676 -20.22 -5.93 -20.30
CA ASP A 676 -21.00 -7.16 -20.11
C ASP A 676 -22.35 -7.11 -20.85
N ASN A 677 -23.08 -5.99 -20.76
CA ASN A 677 -24.35 -5.79 -21.46
C ASN A 677 -24.16 -5.80 -22.99
N ARG A 678 -23.10 -5.16 -23.50
CA ARG A 678 -22.76 -5.19 -24.94
C ARG A 678 -22.43 -6.59 -25.42
N GLU A 679 -21.60 -7.33 -24.67
CA GLU A 679 -21.19 -8.70 -25.03
C GLU A 679 -22.41 -9.63 -25.11
N ILE A 680 -23.36 -9.57 -24.16
CA ILE A 680 -24.60 -10.35 -24.26
C ILE A 680 -25.44 -9.90 -25.47
N ASN A 681 -25.61 -8.59 -25.67
CA ASN A 681 -26.39 -8.05 -26.80
C ASN A 681 -25.85 -8.48 -28.16
N GLU A 682 -24.53 -8.49 -28.33
CA GLU A 682 -23.87 -8.94 -29.56
C GLU A 682 -24.13 -10.43 -29.83
N VAL A 683 -24.09 -11.26 -28.78
CA VAL A 683 -24.38 -12.69 -28.87
C VAL A 683 -25.84 -12.93 -29.23
N VAL A 684 -26.77 -12.22 -28.58
CA VAL A 684 -28.20 -12.32 -28.89
C VAL A 684 -28.46 -11.89 -30.33
N ARG A 685 -27.91 -10.76 -30.79
CA ARG A 685 -28.03 -10.29 -32.19
C ARG A 685 -27.43 -11.27 -33.18
N TYR A 686 -26.31 -11.91 -32.85
CA TYR A 686 -25.72 -12.95 -33.70
C TYR A 686 -26.68 -14.13 -33.89
N TYR A 687 -27.35 -14.60 -32.83
CA TYR A 687 -28.32 -15.68 -32.95
C TYR A 687 -29.62 -15.26 -33.61
N GLU A 688 -30.13 -14.06 -33.30
CA GLU A 688 -31.33 -13.52 -33.93
C GLU A 688 -31.12 -13.32 -35.44
N SER A 689 -29.98 -12.76 -35.85
CA SER A 689 -29.65 -12.62 -37.29
C SER A 689 -29.53 -13.97 -37.98
N ARG A 690 -28.96 -15.00 -37.33
CA ARG A 690 -28.92 -16.36 -37.87
C ARG A 690 -30.29 -17.02 -37.96
N LEU A 691 -31.16 -16.80 -36.98
CA LEU A 691 -32.55 -17.27 -37.00
C LEU A 691 -33.37 -16.56 -38.09
N GLN A 692 -33.15 -15.26 -38.29
CA GLN A 692 -33.84 -14.43 -39.28
C GLN A 692 -33.34 -14.68 -40.72
N ASP A 693 -32.02 -14.69 -40.96
CA ASP A 693 -31.43 -14.96 -42.29
C ASP A 693 -31.81 -16.34 -42.83
N GLN A 694 -32.13 -17.29 -41.94
CA GLN A 694 -32.38 -18.69 -42.29
C GLN A 694 -33.82 -19.14 -42.05
N SER A 695 -34.70 -18.21 -41.62
CA SER A 695 -36.17 -18.32 -41.73
C SER A 695 -36.63 -18.44 -43.20
N ASN A 696 -35.76 -18.09 -44.15
CA ASN A 696 -35.81 -18.58 -45.52
C ASN A 696 -35.21 -20.01 -45.62
N THR A 697 -36.06 -20.99 -45.29
CA THR A 697 -36.11 -22.39 -45.77
C THR A 697 -35.16 -23.52 -45.35
N ASN A 698 -34.04 -23.38 -44.63
CA ASN A 698 -33.11 -24.55 -44.47
C ASN A 698 -32.68 -25.03 -43.06
N ILE A 699 -32.88 -24.29 -41.96
CA ILE A 699 -32.47 -24.77 -40.62
C ILE A 699 -33.51 -25.64 -39.91
N ALA A 700 -34.81 -25.33 -40.02
CA ALA A 700 -35.86 -26.15 -39.42
C ALA A 700 -35.82 -27.61 -39.93
N GLN A 701 -35.37 -27.83 -41.18
CA GLN A 701 -35.15 -29.16 -41.75
C GLN A 701 -33.78 -29.78 -41.42
N GLN A 702 -32.72 -29.00 -41.17
CA GLN A 702 -31.38 -29.52 -40.84
C GLN A 702 -31.16 -29.78 -39.34
N VAL A 703 -31.75 -28.98 -38.45
CA VAL A 703 -31.59 -29.08 -36.99
C VAL A 703 -32.74 -29.86 -36.33
N GLY A 704 -33.84 -30.11 -37.05
CA GLY A 704 -34.99 -30.88 -36.53
C GLY A 704 -35.74 -30.16 -35.40
N LEU A 705 -35.60 -28.84 -35.33
CA LEU A 705 -36.35 -27.97 -34.41
C LEU A 705 -37.80 -27.87 -34.87
N ASP A 706 -38.75 -28.25 -34.01
CA ASP A 706 -40.16 -28.01 -34.25
C ASP A 706 -40.49 -26.51 -34.15
N PHE A 707 -41.61 -26.11 -34.76
CA PHE A 707 -42.08 -24.72 -34.73
C PHE A 707 -42.26 -24.19 -33.29
N GLU A 708 -42.61 -25.07 -32.36
CA GLU A 708 -42.80 -24.73 -30.96
C GLU A 708 -41.47 -24.42 -30.25
N SER A 709 -40.39 -25.13 -30.57
CA SER A 709 -39.05 -24.88 -30.04
C SER A 709 -38.46 -23.58 -30.59
N LEU A 710 -38.70 -23.25 -31.86
CA LEU A 710 -38.31 -21.95 -32.42
C LEU A 710 -39.03 -20.81 -31.71
N ARG A 711 -40.34 -20.95 -31.47
CA ARG A 711 -41.12 -19.95 -30.71
C ARG A 711 -40.61 -19.79 -29.27
N ARG A 712 -40.25 -20.89 -28.60
CA ARG A 712 -39.66 -20.87 -27.26
C ARG A 712 -38.28 -20.21 -27.23
N LEU A 713 -37.47 -20.39 -28.28
CA LEU A 713 -36.17 -19.72 -28.42
C LEU A 713 -36.34 -18.22 -28.61
N GLU A 714 -37.29 -17.80 -29.47
CA GLU A 714 -37.64 -16.38 -29.64
C GLU A 714 -38.16 -15.75 -28.34
N GLU A 715 -39.00 -16.46 -27.59
CA GLU A 715 -39.47 -16.03 -26.27
C GLU A 715 -38.30 -15.88 -25.27
N GLN A 716 -37.32 -16.79 -25.30
CA GLN A 716 -36.12 -16.74 -24.44
C GLN A 716 -35.15 -15.61 -24.82
N PHE A 717 -34.95 -15.33 -26.11
CA PHE A 717 -34.15 -14.18 -26.56
C PHE A 717 -34.86 -12.86 -26.25
N SER A 718 -36.18 -12.79 -26.43
CA SER A 718 -36.98 -11.62 -26.04
C SER A 718 -36.91 -11.36 -24.54
N TYR A 719 -36.94 -12.42 -23.73
CA TYR A 719 -36.75 -12.33 -22.28
C TYR A 719 -35.33 -11.85 -21.90
N ALA A 720 -34.30 -12.35 -22.59
CA ALA A 720 -32.92 -11.90 -22.41
C ALA A 720 -32.76 -10.40 -22.76
N HIS A 721 -33.36 -9.93 -23.85
CA HIS A 721 -33.39 -8.51 -24.22
C HIS A 721 -34.05 -7.64 -23.15
N ALA A 722 -35.21 -8.07 -22.63
CA ALA A 722 -35.89 -7.34 -21.55
C ALA A 722 -35.02 -7.22 -20.29
N LEU A 723 -34.29 -8.28 -19.94
CA LEU A 723 -33.35 -8.27 -18.82
C LEU A 723 -32.13 -7.35 -19.08
N ILE A 724 -31.60 -7.32 -20.29
CA ILE A 724 -30.49 -6.42 -20.66
C ILE A 724 -30.95 -4.96 -20.65
N GLN A 725 -32.17 -4.67 -21.10
CA GLN A 725 -32.73 -3.32 -21.02
C GLN A 725 -32.82 -2.86 -19.56
N GLN A 726 -33.34 -3.72 -18.66
CA GLN A 726 -33.33 -3.43 -17.22
C GLN A 726 -31.91 -3.25 -16.66
N ALA A 727 -30.94 -4.01 -17.16
CA ALA A 727 -29.54 -3.86 -16.76
C ALA A 727 -28.93 -2.53 -17.23
N GLU A 728 -29.31 -2.03 -18.41
CA GLU A 728 -28.94 -0.68 -18.87
C GLU A 728 -29.59 0.41 -18.03
N ASP A 729 -30.85 0.24 -17.63
CA ASP A 729 -31.52 1.19 -16.73
C ASP A 729 -30.80 1.26 -15.36
N VAL A 730 -30.38 0.11 -14.81
CA VAL A 730 -29.56 0.07 -13.58
C VAL A 730 -28.20 0.73 -13.81
N ARG A 731 -27.55 0.50 -14.96
CA ARG A 731 -26.27 1.16 -15.29
C ARG A 731 -26.42 2.68 -15.34
N HIS A 732 -27.47 3.17 -15.98
CA HIS A 732 -27.77 4.61 -16.03
C HIS A 732 -28.07 5.18 -14.64
N GLY A 733 -28.81 4.46 -13.80
CA GLY A 733 -29.01 4.86 -12.40
C GLY A 733 -27.71 4.96 -11.60
N VAL A 734 -26.76 4.03 -11.83
CA VAL A 734 -25.42 4.10 -11.23
C VAL A 734 -24.60 5.26 -11.80
N GLU A 735 -24.72 5.55 -13.10
CA GLU A 735 -24.04 6.67 -13.75
C GLU A 735 -24.52 8.04 -13.23
N GLU A 736 -25.80 8.13 -12.84
CA GLU A 736 -26.42 9.33 -12.25
C GLU A 736 -26.21 9.46 -10.72
N ASP A 737 -25.66 8.44 -10.05
CA ASP A 737 -25.40 8.52 -8.62
C ASP A 737 -24.47 9.71 -8.30
N PRO A 738 -24.85 10.59 -7.35
CA PRO A 738 -23.96 11.67 -6.94
C PRO A 738 -22.66 11.06 -6.43
N ILE A 739 -21.53 11.55 -6.97
CA ILE A 739 -20.21 11.00 -6.66
C ILE A 739 -19.94 11.18 -5.16
N SER A 740 -20.21 10.11 -4.43
CA SER A 740 -20.08 10.04 -2.99
C SER A 740 -18.69 9.53 -2.63
N LEU A 741 -18.22 9.90 -1.44
CA LEU A 741 -16.94 9.39 -0.94
C LEU A 741 -17.00 7.86 -0.85
N SER A 742 -15.86 7.21 -1.12
CA SER A 742 -15.82 5.74 -1.18
C SER A 742 -15.67 5.07 0.19
N GLU A 743 -15.64 5.87 1.27
CA GLU A 743 -15.42 5.45 2.65
C GLU A 743 -16.20 6.35 3.62
N PRO A 744 -16.78 5.80 4.69
CA PRO A 744 -17.55 6.59 5.65
C PRO A 744 -16.71 7.28 6.73
N ILE A 745 -15.48 6.80 6.97
CA ILE A 745 -14.54 7.35 7.97
C ILE A 745 -13.43 8.12 7.24
N ALA A 746 -13.32 9.41 7.54
CA ALA A 746 -12.29 10.30 6.98
C ALA A 746 -10.96 10.18 7.74
N LYS A 747 -10.99 10.13 9.07
CA LYS A 747 -9.81 10.11 9.94
C LYS A 747 -10.10 9.43 11.28
N VAL A 748 -9.14 8.69 11.84
CA VAL A 748 -9.17 8.25 13.25
C VAL A 748 -8.40 9.26 14.11
N ILE A 749 -9.04 9.75 15.17
CA ILE A 749 -8.40 10.55 16.21
C ILE A 749 -7.87 9.57 17.25
N GLN A 750 -6.55 9.39 17.27
CA GLN A 750 -5.93 8.63 18.33
C GLN A 750 -6.07 9.43 19.64
N PRO A 751 -6.42 8.81 20.78
CA PRO A 751 -6.08 9.41 22.06
C PRO A 751 -4.58 9.68 22.00
N SER A 752 -4.15 10.88 22.35
CA SER A 752 -2.74 11.26 22.31
C SER A 752 -1.89 10.30 23.15
N GLY A 753 -1.48 9.18 22.56
CA GLY A 753 -0.45 8.27 23.04
C GLY A 753 0.87 8.99 22.88
N GLY A 754 1.10 9.94 23.79
CA GLY A 754 2.29 10.75 23.87
C GLY A 754 2.33 11.93 22.90
N ASP A 755 1.55 12.96 23.20
CA ASP A 755 2.00 14.36 23.03
C ASP A 755 3.20 14.70 23.96
N SER A 756 3.82 13.70 24.62
CA SER A 756 5.10 13.83 25.29
C SER A 756 6.19 14.08 24.23
N LEU A 757 6.33 15.36 23.92
CA LEU A 757 7.48 16.11 23.41
C LEU A 757 8.74 15.91 24.28
N ASN A 758 8.95 14.71 24.77
CA ASN A 758 10.04 14.39 25.65
C ASN A 758 11.30 14.37 24.79
N ALA A 759 12.24 15.24 25.16
CA ALA A 759 13.53 15.38 24.53
C ALA A 759 14.12 14.00 24.22
N ALA A 760 14.77 13.87 23.06
CA ALA A 760 15.48 12.66 22.65
C ALA A 760 16.65 12.41 23.61
N VAL A 761 16.34 11.95 24.81
CA VAL A 761 17.29 11.48 25.81
C VAL A 761 17.85 10.19 25.24
N TRP A 762 19.08 10.27 24.78
CA TRP A 762 19.80 9.15 24.18
C TRP A 762 21.16 9.00 24.84
N TYR A 763 21.38 7.85 25.48
CA TYR A 763 22.66 7.49 26.07
C TYR A 763 23.47 6.64 25.10
N PRO A 764 24.72 7.03 24.77
CA PRO A 764 25.56 6.23 23.91
C PRO A 764 25.89 4.90 24.59
N TYR A 765 25.83 3.82 23.82
CA TYR A 765 26.23 2.50 24.26
C TYR A 765 26.91 1.75 23.12
N ARG A 766 27.65 0.70 23.45
CA ARG A 766 28.14 -0.29 22.50
C ARG A 766 27.93 -1.67 23.10
N ALA A 767 27.43 -2.61 22.30
CA ALA A 767 27.14 -3.96 22.77
C ALA A 767 27.74 -5.00 21.82
N TRP A 768 28.25 -6.11 22.37
CA TRP A 768 28.81 -7.23 21.60
C TRP A 768 28.77 -8.52 22.42
N SER A 769 28.89 -9.68 21.77
CA SER A 769 28.95 -10.97 22.47
C SER A 769 30.39 -11.34 22.79
N THR A 770 30.64 -11.87 23.98
CA THR A 770 31.98 -12.31 24.43
C THR A 770 32.40 -13.66 23.86
N SER A 771 31.48 -14.48 23.32
CA SER A 771 31.83 -15.74 22.64
C SER A 771 30.82 -16.15 21.55
N MET A 772 31.31 -16.78 20.47
CA MET A 772 30.46 -17.19 19.33
C MET A 772 29.50 -18.36 19.63
N HIS A 773 29.67 -19.09 20.75
CA HIS A 773 28.96 -20.34 20.99
C HIS A 773 28.14 -20.38 22.29
N GLY A 774 28.10 -19.29 23.07
CA GLY A 774 27.29 -19.21 24.29
C GLY A 774 27.62 -18.00 25.17
N GLY A 775 27.94 -16.86 24.55
CA GLY A 775 28.55 -15.73 25.26
C GLY A 775 27.56 -14.80 25.94
N SER A 776 27.93 -14.40 27.15
CA SER A 776 27.46 -13.21 27.85
C SER A 776 27.48 -11.97 26.95
N LEU A 777 26.54 -11.06 27.18
CA LEU A 777 26.47 -9.76 26.52
C LEU A 777 27.48 -8.81 27.18
N ALA A 778 28.50 -8.37 26.46
CA ALA A 778 29.33 -7.25 26.89
C ALA A 778 28.74 -5.94 26.40
N MET A 779 28.66 -4.95 27.29
CA MET A 779 28.16 -3.62 26.99
C MET A 779 29.09 -2.55 27.57
N GLU A 780 29.41 -1.55 26.77
CA GLU A 780 30.05 -0.31 27.20
C GLU A 780 28.98 0.77 27.26
N ALA A 781 28.65 1.22 28.47
CA ALA A 781 27.57 2.17 28.73
C ALA A 781 27.77 2.87 30.09
N GLN A 782 26.94 3.87 30.39
CA GLN A 782 26.99 4.54 31.69
C GLN A 782 26.29 3.69 32.75
N ARG A 783 27.03 3.35 33.82
CA ARG A 783 26.53 2.61 34.99
C ARG A 783 26.25 3.56 36.16
N SER A 784 25.20 3.27 36.93
CA SER A 784 24.93 3.93 38.21
C SER A 784 24.14 2.98 39.13
N THR A 785 23.84 3.44 40.35
CA THR A 785 23.02 2.75 41.34
C THR A 785 21.78 3.58 41.62
N ILE A 786 20.63 2.94 41.78
CA ILE A 786 19.40 3.65 42.16
C ILE A 786 19.47 4.04 43.64
N THR A 787 19.22 5.32 43.92
CA THR A 787 19.23 5.89 45.28
C THR A 787 17.84 6.20 45.82
N ASN A 788 16.84 6.34 44.94
CA ASN A 788 15.46 6.63 45.32
C ASN A 788 14.52 6.24 44.16
N VAL A 789 13.37 5.63 44.50
CA VAL A 789 12.31 5.23 43.57
C VAL A 789 10.97 5.74 44.07
N VAL A 790 10.24 6.49 43.25
CA VAL A 790 8.89 7.00 43.58
C VAL A 790 7.94 6.77 42.41
N TRP A 791 6.95 5.90 42.62
CA TRP A 791 5.85 5.70 41.66
C TRP A 791 4.88 6.88 41.71
N ARG A 792 4.76 7.63 40.61
CA ARG A 792 3.86 8.80 40.50
C ARG A 792 2.49 8.41 39.94
N ARG A 793 2.48 7.45 39.02
CA ARG A 793 1.30 6.87 38.36
C ARG A 793 1.52 5.38 38.12
N GLU A 794 0.55 4.71 37.49
CA GLU A 794 0.69 3.31 37.04
C GLU A 794 1.79 3.13 36.00
N ASP A 795 2.07 4.17 35.22
CA ASP A 795 2.98 4.15 34.07
C ASP A 795 4.22 5.02 34.25
N ILE A 796 4.34 5.79 35.34
CA ILE A 796 5.45 6.75 35.54
C ILE A 796 6.14 6.53 36.88
N VAL A 797 7.44 6.25 36.81
CA VAL A 797 8.36 6.10 37.92
C VAL A 797 9.37 7.22 37.92
N GLU A 798 9.56 7.87 39.06
CA GLU A 798 10.63 8.83 39.29
C GLU A 798 11.81 8.11 39.96
N VAL A 799 12.99 8.17 39.34
CA VAL A 799 14.21 7.47 39.78
C VAL A 799 15.34 8.49 39.97
N SER A 800 16.07 8.38 41.08
CA SER A 800 17.29 9.17 41.32
C SER A 800 18.52 8.28 41.28
N LEU A 801 19.54 8.68 40.53
CA LEU A 801 20.75 7.88 40.31
C LEU A 801 21.94 8.41 41.11
N GLU A 802 22.76 7.50 41.63
CA GLU A 802 23.97 7.83 42.38
C GLU A 802 24.95 8.64 41.50
N GLY A 803 25.39 9.78 42.02
CA GLY A 803 26.30 10.69 41.32
C GLY A 803 25.66 11.52 40.20
N SER A 804 24.36 11.36 39.93
CA SER A 804 23.61 12.22 39.01
C SER A 804 22.90 13.35 39.78
N SER A 805 22.93 14.56 39.22
CA SER A 805 22.18 15.70 39.77
C SER A 805 20.75 15.81 39.23
N GLY A 806 20.34 14.92 38.33
CA GLY A 806 19.01 14.92 37.71
C GLY A 806 18.10 13.83 38.27
N LYS A 807 16.79 14.08 38.21
CA LYS A 807 15.75 13.08 38.42
C LYS A 807 15.32 12.52 37.07
N TYR A 808 15.17 11.21 36.99
CA TYR A 808 14.77 10.50 35.78
C TYR A 808 13.29 10.13 35.90
N PHE A 809 12.52 10.38 34.87
CA PHE A 809 11.17 9.85 34.72
C PHE A 809 11.25 8.69 33.74
N VAL A 810 10.83 7.51 34.19
CA VAL A 810 10.86 6.29 33.41
C VAL A 810 9.51 5.61 33.42
N ASN A 811 9.17 4.94 32.32
CA ASN A 811 7.93 4.20 32.16
C ASN A 811 8.26 2.71 31.93
N PRO A 812 7.53 1.78 32.59
CA PRO A 812 7.55 0.38 32.20
C PRO A 812 7.18 0.18 30.73
N LEU A 813 7.66 -0.90 30.10
CA LEU A 813 7.30 -1.22 28.71
C LEU A 813 5.86 -1.72 28.57
N GLU A 814 5.30 -2.28 29.65
CA GLU A 814 3.92 -2.74 29.76
C GLU A 814 3.31 -2.19 31.06
N PRO A 815 1.99 -1.91 31.13
CA PRO A 815 1.35 -1.47 32.37
C PRO A 815 1.58 -2.48 33.51
N VAL A 816 1.87 -1.97 34.71
CA VAL A 816 2.23 -2.81 35.87
C VAL A 816 1.25 -2.63 37.01
N ASP A 817 0.71 -3.76 37.48
CA ASP A 817 -0.13 -3.82 38.67
C ASP A 817 0.61 -3.34 39.92
N ASN A 818 -0.10 -2.68 40.82
CA ASN A 818 0.45 -2.16 42.08
C ASN A 818 1.24 -3.21 42.89
N ALA A 819 0.80 -4.47 42.86
CA ALA A 819 1.43 -5.56 43.60
C ALA A 819 2.80 -6.00 43.04
N ARG A 820 3.12 -5.66 41.79
CA ARG A 820 4.33 -6.09 41.08
C ARG A 820 5.34 -4.97 40.85
N ARG A 821 5.01 -3.75 41.29
CA ARG A 821 5.87 -2.56 41.11
C ARG A 821 7.25 -2.70 41.73
N GLU A 822 7.36 -3.40 42.85
CA GLU A 822 8.66 -3.65 43.47
C GLU A 822 9.52 -4.60 42.62
N ASP A 823 8.93 -5.46 41.80
CA ASP A 823 9.70 -6.37 40.93
C ASP A 823 10.29 -5.66 39.70
N GLU A 824 9.75 -4.49 39.35
CA GLU A 824 10.21 -3.72 38.19
C GLU A 824 11.48 -2.92 38.47
N VAL A 825 11.58 -2.32 39.67
CA VAL A 825 12.67 -1.44 40.08
C VAL A 825 12.67 -1.16 41.59
N ARG A 826 13.85 -1.21 42.22
CA ARG A 826 14.06 -0.99 43.65
C ARG A 826 15.23 -0.04 43.93
N GLU A 827 15.26 0.48 45.15
CA GLU A 827 16.44 1.19 45.66
C GLU A 827 17.60 0.19 45.84
N GLY A 828 18.80 0.59 45.43
CA GLY A 828 20.00 -0.26 45.47
C GLY A 828 20.26 -1.04 44.17
N ASP A 829 19.30 -1.10 43.24
CA ASP A 829 19.50 -1.77 41.95
C ASP A 829 20.64 -1.12 41.15
N ILE A 830 21.38 -1.95 40.43
CA ILE A 830 22.39 -1.48 39.47
C ILE A 830 21.66 -1.16 38.18
N VAL A 831 21.94 0.01 37.63
CA VAL A 831 21.36 0.43 36.35
C VAL A 831 22.41 0.76 35.31
N VAL A 832 22.07 0.45 34.06
CA VAL A 832 22.86 0.80 32.89
C VAL A 832 22.01 1.65 31.95
N LEU A 833 22.50 2.86 31.64
CA LEU A 833 21.84 3.77 30.72
C LEU A 833 22.30 3.47 29.29
N ALA A 834 21.38 2.98 28.46
CA ALA A 834 21.65 2.59 27.07
C ALA A 834 20.51 3.02 26.15
N GLY A 835 20.83 3.87 25.17
CA GLY A 835 19.86 4.46 24.25
C GLY A 835 18.79 5.26 25.00
N LYS A 836 17.52 4.94 24.74
CA LYS A 836 16.34 5.51 25.43
C LYS A 836 15.91 4.74 26.69
N TYR A 837 16.69 3.76 27.16
CA TYR A 837 16.31 2.90 28.28
C TYR A 837 17.28 2.98 29.46
N LEU A 838 16.69 2.75 30.64
CA LEU A 838 17.36 2.41 31.88
C LEU A 838 17.22 0.89 32.05
N ILE A 839 18.34 0.18 31.97
CA ILE A 839 18.41 -1.28 32.12
C ILE A 839 18.64 -1.58 33.60
N VAL A 840 17.77 -2.37 34.22
CA VAL A 840 17.89 -2.83 35.61
C VAL A 840 18.65 -4.16 35.62
N ALA A 841 19.58 -4.29 36.56
CA ALA A 841 20.43 -5.45 36.68
C ALA A 841 20.83 -5.75 38.12
N GLU A 842 21.10 -7.02 38.38
CA GLU A 842 21.52 -7.55 39.68
C GLU A 842 22.91 -8.19 39.55
N PRO A 843 23.74 -8.20 40.60
CA PRO A 843 25.00 -8.93 40.60
C PRO A 843 24.75 -10.44 40.48
N SER A 844 25.53 -11.13 39.65
CA SER A 844 25.51 -12.60 39.57
C SER A 844 25.98 -13.23 40.90
N GLU A 845 25.43 -14.39 41.26
CA GLU A 845 25.85 -15.15 42.46
C GLU A 845 27.28 -15.70 42.35
N ASP A 846 27.88 -15.70 41.15
CA ASP A 846 29.27 -16.08 40.93
C ASP A 846 30.24 -15.00 41.42
N GLU A 847 30.65 -15.10 42.70
CA GLU A 847 31.54 -14.19 43.44
C GLU A 847 32.89 -13.84 42.74
N LEU A 848 33.28 -14.60 41.72
CA LEU A 848 34.54 -14.44 40.97
C LEU A 848 34.40 -13.58 39.70
N SER A 849 33.19 -13.13 39.35
CA SER A 849 32.94 -12.36 38.12
C SER A 849 32.23 -11.03 38.42
N ASP A 850 32.67 -9.92 37.81
CA ASP A 850 31.95 -8.64 37.78
C ASP A 850 30.69 -8.71 36.87
N SER A 851 30.08 -9.90 36.76
CA SER A 851 28.98 -10.16 35.84
C SER A 851 27.65 -9.77 36.47
N LEU A 852 26.73 -9.30 35.63
CA LEU A 852 25.40 -8.90 36.03
C LEU A 852 24.35 -9.80 35.39
N ILE A 853 23.22 -9.97 36.05
CA ILE A 853 22.01 -10.59 35.52
C ILE A 853 21.08 -9.44 35.13
N MET A 854 20.72 -9.38 33.85
CA MET A 854 19.79 -8.37 33.35
C MET A 854 18.37 -8.76 33.74
N THR A 855 17.64 -7.87 34.41
CA THR A 855 16.31 -8.17 34.94
C THR A 855 15.21 -7.41 34.21
N ASN A 856 15.44 -6.16 33.80
CA ASN A 856 14.37 -5.33 33.21
C ASN A 856 14.88 -4.17 32.32
N TYR A 857 13.98 -3.61 31.51
CA TYR A 857 14.17 -2.32 30.82
C TYR A 857 13.04 -1.34 31.15
N LEU A 858 13.40 -0.12 31.49
CA LEU A 858 12.47 1.00 31.70
C LEU A 858 12.74 2.12 30.69
N ARG A 859 11.70 2.61 30.02
CA ARG A 859 11.81 3.67 29.00
C ARG A 859 11.97 5.03 29.65
N ILE A 860 13.04 5.75 29.33
CA ILE A 860 13.24 7.10 29.84
C ILE A 860 12.30 8.06 29.11
N THR A 861 11.40 8.69 29.87
CA THR A 861 10.46 9.70 29.38
C THR A 861 10.91 11.10 29.74
N GLY A 862 11.76 11.32 30.72
CA GLY A 862 12.23 12.69 30.99
C GLY A 862 13.39 12.76 31.96
N ILE A 863 14.06 13.91 31.97
CA ILE A 863 15.07 14.25 32.95
C ILE A 863 14.77 15.65 33.47
N GLU A 864 14.57 15.77 34.77
CA GLU A 864 14.51 17.06 35.46
C GLU A 864 15.87 17.29 36.11
N GLU A 865 16.66 18.19 35.54
CA GLU A 865 17.87 18.66 36.19
C GLU A 865 17.48 19.49 37.42
N LEU A 866 17.97 19.11 38.62
CA LEU A 866 17.83 19.96 39.79
C LEU A 866 18.58 21.26 39.52
N VAL A 867 17.83 22.33 39.21
CA VAL A 867 18.37 23.69 39.19
C VAL A 867 18.91 23.95 40.59
N GLN A 868 20.23 23.86 40.74
CA GLN A 868 20.88 24.25 41.97
C GLN A 868 20.53 25.72 42.20
N SER A 869 19.73 25.98 43.24
CA SER A 869 19.43 27.35 43.65
C SER A 869 20.73 28.15 43.79
N ALA A 870 20.69 29.47 43.56
CA ALA A 870 21.86 30.34 43.74
C ALA A 870 22.50 30.17 45.15
N ARG A 871 21.69 29.76 46.14
CA ARG A 871 22.12 29.42 47.50
C ARG A 871 22.90 28.09 47.59
N GLY A 872 22.58 27.11 46.74
CA GLY A 872 23.27 25.82 46.62
C GLY A 872 24.63 25.91 45.93
N ARG A 873 24.76 26.77 44.90
CA ARG A 873 26.05 27.06 44.24
C ARG A 873 27.12 27.59 45.20
N ASN A 874 26.72 28.44 46.15
CA ASN A 874 27.62 28.99 47.16
C ASN A 874 28.07 27.97 48.21
N ARG A 875 27.37 26.84 48.38
CA ARG A 875 27.78 25.73 49.27
C ARG A 875 28.67 24.71 48.56
N ALA A 876 28.44 24.45 47.26
CA ALA A 876 29.26 23.54 46.47
C ALA A 876 30.66 24.10 46.16
N GLY A 877 30.80 25.42 46.02
CA GLY A 877 32.10 26.08 45.80
C GLY A 877 33.12 25.97 46.95
N GLY A 878 32.74 25.38 48.08
CA GLY A 878 33.61 25.27 49.27
C GLY A 878 34.32 23.92 49.47
N ARG A 879 33.97 22.86 48.73
CA ARG A 879 34.62 21.53 48.89
C ARG A 879 34.70 20.79 47.55
N GLY A 880 35.87 20.85 46.92
CA GLY A 880 36.41 19.78 46.07
C GLY A 880 35.60 19.36 44.83
N ALA A 881 35.32 20.28 43.92
CA ALA A 881 34.87 19.92 42.57
C ALA A 881 36.08 19.57 41.69
N ASN A 882 36.50 18.30 41.74
CA ASN A 882 37.32 17.65 40.71
C ASN A 882 37.15 16.13 40.86
N ARG A 883 36.01 15.60 40.40
CA ARG A 883 35.80 14.19 40.05
C ARG A 883 34.40 14.02 39.43
N THR A 884 34.26 14.43 38.18
CA THR A 884 33.27 13.84 37.27
C THR A 884 34.07 13.19 36.14
N GLY A 885 34.68 12.06 36.48
CA GLY A 885 35.17 11.14 35.47
C GLY A 885 33.99 10.25 35.09
N THR A 886 33.27 10.61 34.04
CA THR A 886 32.36 9.68 33.37
C THR A 886 33.26 8.64 32.69
N GLN A 887 33.61 7.57 33.40
CA GLN A 887 34.32 6.44 32.80
C GLN A 887 33.28 5.55 32.14
N ALA A 888 33.45 5.32 30.84
CA ALA A 888 32.76 4.23 30.17
C ALA A 888 33.25 2.91 30.80
N VAL A 889 32.34 2.13 31.36
CA VAL A 889 32.67 0.86 32.02
C VAL A 889 32.19 -0.26 31.12
N GLN A 890 33.06 -1.24 30.88
CA GLN A 890 32.67 -2.48 30.23
C GLN A 890 31.96 -3.37 31.26
N ILE A 891 30.72 -3.74 30.97
CA ILE A 891 29.84 -4.54 31.83
C ILE A 891 29.53 -5.83 31.08
N THR A 892 29.54 -6.97 31.76
CA THR A 892 29.23 -8.27 31.16
C THR A 892 27.95 -8.81 31.79
N PHE A 893 26.91 -9.01 30.99
CA PHE A 893 25.66 -9.64 31.39
C PHE A 893 25.67 -11.11 31.01
N VAL A 894 25.39 -12.01 31.96
CA VAL A 894 25.32 -13.46 31.68
C VAL A 894 24.10 -13.77 30.85
#